data_AF-A0A2V5XUT9-F1
#
_entry.id   AF-A0A2V5XUT9-F1
#
_cell.length_a   1.000
_cell.length_b   1.000
_cell.length_c   1.000
_cell.angle_alpha   90.00
_cell.angle_beta   90.00
_cell.angle_gamma   90.00
#
_symmetry.space_group_name_H-M   'P 1'
#
loop_
_entity.id
_entity.type
_entity.pdbx_description
1 polymer ?
#
loop_
_entity_poly.entity_id
_entity_poly.type
_entity_poly.pdbx_seq_one_letter_code
_entity_poly.pdbx_strand_id
1 'polypeptide(L)'
;MFWFLLVAAGTTLFCYPSILSGQTPVPDCSERTKDDLPLPSTFLPGRLPEFQKILTGFLQRGDYLKLNWCGDKGLRDTGPFINKASYGVHPTVKIYYSPEIMRWLIDGRDGTVPDGAMIIKEQYAPPAAQYQIKPPLPVSDWTIMIKDSKGSKDGWYWAEIWEGQNIDNNDPPYNIPNAGFGLYCSRCHASAEKDHTFVSLSNIKGFPGQPLSYFVDFSWVPQPSPTPATRPLAKLTVSHHDEMSLLSSAKEPAAPPAPSTLNPAFVKFYNSIAPVPPADVQKLPPETYDHIVADYLGPQHFLTSDACMGCHSAIYYGNAMVYTGKPQPDGTTPLMNVSPFGEWRWSPMGLAGRDPIFYAQLDSELAYLKTIKDIATREKLKREVVNTCFRCHGVMGKRQLDLDHGGNGDFERDLVYVTDKNDSNFKYGALARDGVSCTACHHTVEDKTPPGVPPLKYFLENSITGNFQTGKADELSGPFEDNVIVTDPMNSTMGIKPKHDAFIKASRMCGSCHTINLPVVDQKPVGHNLEQLTYLEWVNSGYQNEFGNNSRAQTCQDCHMPGKYSNAAGTLTVPLIQQPIATVQDDQYPAVEYRLDQAKVQVRFRDSGFVRHQFQGLNIFLLEMFSEFMKDYKTSPDKNFPYNDVLGVRQNDYMLTVNADLPNAIDAFVEQAQNTTASIAVTPISTDKDKLVANVTVTNKTGHRFPSGVGFRRAFIEFEAID
;
A
#
# COMPACT_ATOMS: atom_id res chain seq x y z
N MET A 1 -20.21 4.66 80.99
CA MET A 1 -19.15 5.05 81.94
C MET A 1 -17.93 5.40 81.09
N PHE A 2 -17.78 6.61 80.56
CA PHE A 2 -17.37 7.85 81.24
C PHE A 2 -16.12 7.66 82.10
N TRP A 3 -14.94 8.06 81.61
CA TRP A 3 -14.32 9.34 82.02
C TRP A 3 -13.15 9.73 81.08
N PHE A 4 -13.12 11.04 80.79
CA PHE A 4 -12.14 11.79 80.01
C PHE A 4 -10.85 12.03 80.80
N LEU A 5 -9.72 12.22 80.09
CA LEU A 5 -8.66 13.11 80.57
C LEU A 5 -8.02 13.85 79.38
N LEU A 6 -8.16 15.19 79.45
CA LEU A 6 -7.52 16.20 78.62
C LEU A 6 -5.99 16.19 78.84
N VAL A 7 -5.22 16.38 77.76
CA VAL A 7 -3.98 17.15 77.80
C VAL A 7 -3.93 18.06 76.57
N ALA A 8 -3.75 19.35 76.84
CA ALA A 8 -3.64 20.44 75.88
C ALA A 8 -2.28 20.41 75.17
N ALA A 9 -2.27 20.72 73.87
CA ALA A 9 -1.07 21.15 73.15
C ALA A 9 -1.44 22.37 72.31
N GLY A 10 -0.75 23.49 72.57
CA GLY A 10 -1.02 24.80 72.02
C GLY A 10 -0.76 24.89 70.52
N THR A 11 -1.66 25.57 69.83
CA THR A 11 -1.52 25.99 68.43
C THR A 11 -0.65 27.24 68.37
N THR A 12 0.62 27.08 67.99
CA THR A 12 1.47 28.20 67.55
C THR A 12 1.13 28.48 66.08
N LEU A 13 0.42 29.57 65.83
CA LEU A 13 0.24 30.13 64.49
C LEU A 13 1.60 30.60 63.94
N PHE A 14 2.20 29.82 63.04
CA PHE A 14 3.25 30.32 62.16
C PHE A 14 2.59 30.86 60.89
N CYS A 15 2.43 32.18 60.81
CA CYS A 15 2.21 32.87 59.55
C CYS A 15 3.43 32.67 58.65
N TYR A 16 3.37 31.70 57.73
CA TYR A 16 4.24 31.72 56.56
C TYR A 16 3.68 32.74 55.57
N PRO A 17 4.47 33.72 55.11
CA PRO A 17 4.05 34.59 54.03
C PRO A 17 3.90 33.73 52.77
N SER A 18 2.72 33.77 52.16
CA SER A 18 2.46 33.23 50.83
C SER A 18 3.45 33.85 49.86
N ILE A 19 4.51 33.13 49.52
CA ILE A 19 5.32 33.43 48.35
C ILE A 19 4.41 33.13 47.17
N LEU A 20 3.77 34.18 46.66
CA LEU A 20 3.22 34.20 45.31
C LEU A 20 4.38 33.78 44.38
N SER A 21 4.35 32.53 43.93
CA SER A 21 5.19 32.12 42.81
C SER A 21 4.81 33.04 41.65
N GLY A 22 5.71 33.93 41.27
CA GLY A 22 5.56 34.69 40.04
C GLY A 22 5.50 33.70 38.89
N GLN A 23 4.28 33.36 38.45
CA GLN A 23 4.08 32.76 37.15
C GLN A 23 4.54 33.82 36.16
N THR A 24 5.66 33.55 35.46
CA THR A 24 5.97 34.26 34.23
C THR A 24 4.70 34.31 33.38
N PRO A 25 4.26 35.49 32.90
CA PRO A 25 3.11 35.58 32.02
C PRO A 25 3.29 34.60 30.87
N VAL A 26 2.32 33.72 30.69
CA VAL A 26 2.30 32.83 29.53
C VAL A 26 2.39 33.71 28.28
N PRO A 27 3.30 33.42 27.33
CA PRO A 27 3.40 34.22 26.12
C PRO A 27 2.06 34.26 25.40
N ASP A 28 1.69 35.43 24.89
CA ASP A 28 0.46 35.61 24.12
C ASP A 28 0.59 34.91 22.75
N CYS A 29 0.34 33.61 22.77
CA CYS A 29 0.50 32.69 21.65
C CYS A 29 -0.77 32.56 20.80
N SER A 30 -1.94 32.70 21.41
CA SER A 30 -3.24 32.54 20.74
C SER A 30 -3.69 33.77 19.95
N GLU A 31 -3.10 34.95 20.24
CA GLU A 31 -3.43 36.22 19.58
C GLU A 31 -2.33 36.67 18.59
N ARG A 32 -1.44 35.74 18.19
CA ARG A 32 -0.42 36.01 17.15
C ARG A 32 -1.06 36.24 15.78
N THR A 33 -0.27 36.82 14.87
CA THR A 33 -0.71 37.06 13.50
C THR A 33 -0.90 35.74 12.77
N LYS A 34 -2.08 35.56 12.19
CA LYS A 34 -2.42 34.43 11.32
C LYS A 34 -1.67 34.55 9.99
N ASP A 35 -1.42 33.43 9.32
CA ASP A 35 -0.99 33.49 7.92
C ASP A 35 -2.16 33.88 7.01
N ASP A 36 -1.82 34.22 5.77
CA ASP A 36 -2.74 34.58 4.69
C ASP A 36 -2.79 33.50 3.59
N LEU A 37 -2.32 32.27 3.88
CA LEU A 37 -2.35 31.21 2.88
C LEU A 37 -3.80 30.79 2.59
N PRO A 38 -4.13 30.51 1.31
CA PRO A 38 -5.42 29.93 0.98
C PRO A 38 -5.55 28.51 1.54
N LEU A 39 -6.78 28.04 1.73
CA LEU A 39 -7.03 26.66 2.11
C LEU A 39 -6.63 25.69 0.98
N PRO A 40 -5.88 24.61 1.25
CA PRO A 40 -5.45 23.67 0.21
C PRO A 40 -6.62 23.08 -0.62
N SER A 41 -7.79 22.87 -0.03
CA SER A 41 -8.98 22.34 -0.72
C SER A 41 -9.50 23.25 -1.84
N THR A 42 -9.15 24.54 -1.84
CA THR A 42 -9.44 25.49 -2.94
C THR A 42 -8.62 25.25 -4.22
N PHE A 43 -7.66 24.33 -4.16
CA PHE A 43 -6.85 23.86 -5.28
C PHE A 43 -7.26 22.46 -5.75
N LEU A 44 -8.20 21.79 -5.09
CA LEU A 44 -8.76 20.55 -5.60
C LEU A 44 -9.59 20.82 -6.87
N PRO A 45 -9.72 19.81 -7.75
CA PRO A 45 -9.08 18.49 -7.69
C PRO A 45 -7.67 18.45 -8.31
N GLY A 46 -7.29 19.43 -9.14
CA GLY A 46 -6.13 19.33 -10.03
C GLY A 46 -4.91 20.21 -9.72
N ARG A 47 -5.01 21.16 -8.78
CA ARG A 47 -4.04 22.26 -8.60
C ARG A 47 -3.23 22.18 -7.30
N LEU A 48 -3.25 21.07 -6.58
CA LEU A 48 -2.44 20.91 -5.36
C LEU A 48 -0.94 21.20 -5.56
N PRO A 49 -0.30 20.91 -6.70
CA PRO A 49 1.09 21.35 -6.96
C PRO A 49 1.28 22.87 -6.93
N GLU A 50 0.27 23.66 -7.32
CA GLU A 50 0.31 25.13 -7.19
C GLU A 50 0.32 25.54 -5.71
N PHE A 51 -0.49 24.88 -4.88
CA PHE A 51 -0.51 25.11 -3.44
C PHE A 51 0.82 24.71 -2.78
N GLN A 52 1.38 23.54 -3.14
CA GLN A 52 2.70 23.11 -2.67
C GLN A 52 3.76 24.18 -2.97
N LYS A 53 3.76 24.76 -4.18
CA LYS A 53 4.67 25.87 -4.54
C LYS A 53 4.54 27.09 -3.63
N ILE A 54 3.30 27.49 -3.32
CA ILE A 54 3.02 28.62 -2.42
C ILE A 54 3.55 28.30 -1.02
N LEU A 55 3.26 27.10 -0.51
CA LEU A 55 3.71 26.63 0.80
C LEU A 55 5.24 26.56 0.88
N THR A 56 5.91 26.01 -0.13
CA THR A 56 7.39 26.00 -0.21
C THR A 56 7.96 27.41 -0.08
N GLY A 57 7.39 28.39 -0.79
CA GLY A 57 7.82 29.78 -0.69
C GLY A 57 7.62 30.38 0.70
N PHE A 58 6.50 30.09 1.36
CA PHE A 58 6.23 30.51 2.73
C PHE A 58 7.26 29.96 3.74
N LEU A 59 7.60 28.68 3.61
CA LEU A 59 8.57 27.99 4.48
C LEU A 59 9.99 28.52 4.27
N GLN A 60 10.45 28.61 3.03
CA GLN A 60 11.81 29.07 2.70
C GLN A 60 12.08 30.51 3.13
N ARG A 61 11.05 31.38 3.13
CA ARG A 61 11.17 32.75 3.62
C ARG A 61 11.11 32.87 5.14
N GLY A 62 10.79 31.78 5.85
CA GLY A 62 10.59 31.76 7.30
C GLY A 62 9.42 32.65 7.74
N ASP A 63 8.35 32.72 6.95
CA ASP A 63 7.27 33.70 7.18
C ASP A 63 6.55 33.44 8.52
N TYR A 64 6.40 32.18 8.95
CA TYR A 64 5.90 31.82 10.28
C TYR A 64 6.70 32.42 11.45
N LEU A 65 8.02 32.63 11.27
CA LEU A 65 8.86 33.30 12.27
C LEU A 65 8.58 34.81 12.30
N LYS A 66 8.34 35.43 11.14
CA LYS A 66 7.98 36.86 11.02
C LYS A 66 6.60 37.15 11.60
N LEU A 67 5.69 36.17 11.51
CA LEU A 67 4.38 36.17 12.16
C LEU A 67 4.45 35.92 13.67
N ASN A 68 5.66 35.69 14.21
CA ASN A 68 5.94 35.48 15.64
C ASN A 68 5.17 34.29 16.24
N TRP A 69 5.02 33.22 15.46
CA TRP A 69 4.38 31.99 15.91
C TRP A 69 5.13 31.38 17.09
N CYS A 70 4.36 30.81 18.03
CA CYS A 70 4.96 30.13 19.17
C CYS A 70 5.61 28.82 18.72
N GLY A 71 6.69 28.44 19.40
CA GLY A 71 7.43 27.23 19.07
C GLY A 71 7.94 26.49 20.29
N ASP A 72 8.47 25.31 20.03
CA ASP A 72 9.01 24.41 21.04
C ASP A 72 10.12 25.09 21.87
N LYS A 73 10.29 24.60 23.11
CA LYS A 73 11.32 25.05 24.06
C LYS A 73 12.73 24.95 23.50
N GLY A 74 12.96 23.98 22.62
CA GLY A 74 14.23 23.74 21.95
C GLY A 74 14.11 22.61 20.94
N LEU A 75 15.25 22.24 20.36
CA LEU A 75 15.38 21.06 19.50
C LEU A 75 15.22 19.80 20.34
N ARG A 76 14.46 18.82 19.83
CA ARG A 76 14.22 17.54 20.51
C ARG A 76 14.19 16.40 19.51
N ASP A 77 14.66 15.24 19.95
CA ASP A 77 14.54 14.00 19.18
C ASP A 77 13.12 13.46 19.26
N THR A 78 12.73 12.63 18.30
CA THR A 78 11.42 11.95 18.30
C THR A 78 11.54 10.44 18.56
N GLY A 79 12.70 10.02 19.05
CA GLY A 79 13.00 8.67 19.50
C GLY A 79 14.46 8.53 19.93
N PRO A 80 14.87 7.32 20.33
CA PRO A 80 16.23 7.07 20.78
C PRO A 80 17.28 7.28 19.68
N PHE A 81 18.51 7.59 20.08
CA PHE A 81 19.68 7.58 19.20
C PHE A 81 20.75 6.65 19.77
N ILE A 82 21.07 5.58 19.03
CA ILE A 82 21.91 4.48 19.50
C ILE A 82 22.84 4.05 18.36
N ASN A 83 24.13 3.87 18.63
CA ASN A 83 25.12 3.36 17.68
C ASN A 83 25.15 4.11 16.33
N LYS A 84 25.10 5.44 16.37
CA LYS A 84 25.06 6.36 15.23
C LYS A 84 23.78 6.27 14.37
N ALA A 85 22.75 5.60 14.87
CA ALA A 85 21.46 5.48 14.20
C ALA A 85 20.36 6.18 15.02
N SER A 86 19.46 6.86 14.32
CA SER A 86 18.22 7.40 14.89
C SER A 86 17.12 6.35 14.79
N TYR A 87 16.40 6.15 15.89
CA TYR A 87 15.17 5.34 15.97
C TYR A 87 13.94 6.24 16.22
N GLY A 88 14.07 7.54 15.92
CA GLY A 88 12.94 8.47 15.89
C GLY A 88 12.07 8.29 14.66
N VAL A 89 10.76 8.47 14.81
CA VAL A 89 9.80 8.45 13.68
C VAL A 89 10.07 9.61 12.71
N HIS A 90 10.59 10.72 13.25
CA HIS A 90 11.16 11.84 12.53
C HIS A 90 12.62 12.05 12.98
N PRO A 91 13.41 12.83 12.24
CA PRO A 91 14.71 13.34 12.71
C PRO A 91 14.56 14.25 13.95
N THR A 92 15.63 14.98 14.33
CA THR A 92 15.51 16.01 15.38
C THR A 92 14.60 17.13 14.88
N VAL A 93 13.70 17.61 15.73
CA VAL A 93 12.68 18.59 15.34
C VAL A 93 12.68 19.83 16.22
N LYS A 94 12.21 20.93 15.63
CA LYS A 94 11.65 22.07 16.36
C LYS A 94 10.32 22.46 15.73
N ILE A 95 9.25 22.44 16.54
CA ILE A 95 7.89 22.65 16.03
C ILE A 95 7.41 24.07 16.34
N TYR A 96 6.66 24.65 15.39
CA TYR A 96 5.97 25.93 15.50
C TYR A 96 4.48 25.76 15.23
N TYR A 97 3.69 26.61 15.87
CA TYR A 97 2.24 26.47 15.96
C TYR A 97 1.56 27.77 15.57
N SER A 98 0.58 27.69 14.67
CA SER A 98 -0.28 28.82 14.35
C SER A 98 -1.09 29.26 15.59
N PRO A 99 -1.55 30.52 15.66
CA PRO A 99 -2.34 31.02 16.79
C PRO A 99 -3.61 30.18 17.05
N GLU A 100 -4.21 29.60 16.01
CA GLU A 100 -5.37 28.70 16.13
C GLU A 100 -5.03 27.40 16.87
N ILE A 101 -3.90 26.76 16.53
CA ILE A 101 -3.43 25.57 17.25
C ILE A 101 -3.16 25.91 18.70
N MET A 102 -2.53 27.06 18.95
CA MET A 102 -2.25 27.53 20.30
C MET A 102 -3.52 27.76 21.10
N ARG A 103 -4.54 28.39 20.51
CA ARG A 103 -5.84 28.59 21.14
C ARG A 103 -6.49 27.25 21.50
N TRP A 104 -6.55 26.33 20.56
CA TRP A 104 -7.09 24.99 20.80
C TRP A 104 -6.34 24.24 21.92
N LEU A 105 -5.01 24.34 21.97
CA LEU A 105 -4.21 23.73 23.05
C LEU A 105 -4.47 24.37 24.42
N ILE A 106 -4.54 25.71 24.49
CA ILE A 106 -4.81 26.46 25.73
C ILE A 106 -6.21 26.15 26.25
N ASP A 107 -7.17 25.99 25.35
CA ASP A 107 -8.56 25.63 25.65
C ASP A 107 -8.72 24.12 25.98
N GLY A 108 -7.62 23.40 26.21
CA GLY A 108 -7.63 22.02 26.68
C GLY A 108 -7.84 20.98 25.58
N ARG A 109 -7.51 21.33 24.31
CA ARG A 109 -7.74 20.49 23.13
C ARG A 109 -9.22 20.12 22.99
N ASP A 110 -10.12 21.04 23.29
CA ASP A 110 -11.56 20.82 23.19
C ASP A 110 -12.10 21.18 21.80
N GLY A 111 -13.09 20.42 21.33
CA GLY A 111 -13.59 20.50 19.96
C GLY A 111 -12.55 20.14 18.90
N THR A 112 -12.85 20.51 17.66
CA THR A 112 -11.99 20.26 16.49
C THR A 112 -11.06 21.44 16.23
N VAL A 113 -9.87 21.15 15.73
CA VAL A 113 -8.97 22.19 15.21
C VAL A 113 -9.66 22.91 14.03
N PRO A 114 -9.65 24.25 13.97
CA PRO A 114 -10.31 24.99 12.88
C PRO A 114 -9.50 24.96 11.57
N ASP A 115 -10.19 25.08 10.43
CA ASP A 115 -9.56 25.15 9.11
C ASP A 115 -8.58 26.33 9.01
N GLY A 116 -7.45 26.09 8.33
CA GLY A 116 -6.32 27.01 8.21
C GLY A 116 -5.29 26.89 9.33
N ALA A 117 -5.62 26.24 10.45
CA ALA A 117 -4.66 26.01 11.52
C ALA A 117 -3.48 25.14 11.04
N MET A 118 -2.27 25.51 11.43
CA MET A 118 -1.04 24.92 10.88
C MET A 118 -0.02 24.56 11.97
N ILE A 119 0.62 23.41 11.79
CA ILE A 119 1.77 22.97 12.56
C ILE A 119 2.94 22.78 11.61
N ILE A 120 4.06 23.46 11.90
CA ILE A 120 5.29 23.40 11.10
C ILE A 120 6.37 22.74 11.93
N LYS A 121 6.98 21.68 11.40
CA LYS A 121 8.10 20.97 12.01
C LYS A 121 9.34 21.24 11.17
N GLU A 122 10.26 22.04 11.70
CA GLU A 122 11.62 22.14 11.14
C GLU A 122 12.39 20.85 11.47
N GLN A 123 13.04 20.24 10.49
CA GLN A 123 13.78 18.99 10.61
C GLN A 123 15.29 19.23 10.57
N TYR A 124 16.03 18.55 11.44
CA TYR A 124 17.48 18.70 11.63
C TYR A 124 18.14 17.33 11.84
N ALA A 125 19.42 17.22 11.48
CA ALA A 125 20.17 15.98 11.65
C ALA A 125 20.19 15.52 13.13
N PRO A 126 19.89 14.24 13.44
CA PRO A 126 19.92 13.74 14.80
C PRO A 126 21.34 13.44 15.30
N PRO A 127 21.56 13.41 16.63
CA PRO A 127 20.60 13.68 17.70
C PRO A 127 20.56 15.16 18.13
N ALA A 128 19.53 15.56 18.86
CA ALA A 128 19.32 16.94 19.33
C ALA A 128 20.45 17.43 20.25
N ALA A 129 21.08 16.51 20.99
CA ALA A 129 22.17 16.80 21.92
C ALA A 129 23.38 17.48 21.24
N GLN A 130 23.61 17.22 19.95
CA GLN A 130 24.70 17.86 19.20
C GLN A 130 24.54 19.38 19.12
N TYR A 131 23.30 19.87 19.21
CA TYR A 131 23.01 21.29 19.08
C TYR A 131 23.26 22.10 20.35
N GLN A 132 23.61 21.43 21.45
CA GLN A 132 24.11 22.07 22.67
C GLN A 132 25.57 22.51 22.52
N ILE A 133 26.33 21.89 21.61
CA ILE A 133 27.75 22.19 21.37
C ILE A 133 28.00 22.91 20.04
N LYS A 134 27.11 22.75 19.06
CA LYS A 134 27.23 23.38 17.74
C LYS A 134 25.86 23.87 17.28
N PRO A 135 25.68 25.14 16.91
CA PRO A 135 24.37 25.59 16.40
C PRO A 135 23.95 24.82 15.13
N PRO A 136 22.65 24.60 14.92
CA PRO A 136 22.16 23.97 13.70
C PRO A 136 22.48 24.83 12.48
N LEU A 137 22.58 24.18 11.32
CA LEU A 137 22.56 24.87 10.04
C LEU A 137 21.17 25.51 9.81
N PRO A 138 21.04 26.46 8.88
CA PRO A 138 19.73 26.92 8.43
C PRO A 138 18.85 25.72 8.07
N VAL A 139 17.57 25.80 8.43
CA VAL A 139 16.61 24.75 8.11
C VAL A 139 16.46 24.63 6.59
N SER A 140 16.48 23.40 6.11
CA SER A 140 16.31 23.05 4.70
C SER A 140 15.28 21.95 4.49
N ASP A 141 14.58 21.51 5.55
CA ASP A 141 13.66 20.38 5.55
C ASP A 141 12.54 20.62 6.58
N TRP A 142 11.29 20.44 6.15
CA TRP A 142 10.09 20.68 6.92
C TRP A 142 9.08 19.55 6.74
N THR A 143 8.42 19.14 7.82
CA THR A 143 7.12 18.45 7.75
C THR A 143 6.02 19.39 8.22
N ILE A 144 4.87 19.41 7.54
CA ILE A 144 3.79 20.35 7.77
C ILE A 144 2.46 19.61 7.78
N MET A 145 1.56 20.06 8.64
CA MET A 145 0.15 19.71 8.57
C MET A 145 -0.72 20.95 8.66
N ILE A 146 -1.71 21.06 7.76
CA ILE A 146 -2.66 22.18 7.67
C ILE A 146 -4.07 21.61 7.78
N LYS A 147 -4.87 22.13 8.70
CA LYS A 147 -6.25 21.70 8.88
C LYS A 147 -7.09 22.23 7.72
N ASP A 148 -7.77 21.33 7.02
CA ASP A 148 -8.75 21.66 5.99
C ASP A 148 -9.79 20.54 5.88
N SER A 149 -10.91 20.77 6.56
CA SER A 149 -12.01 19.82 6.72
C SER A 149 -12.68 19.41 5.39
N LYS A 150 -12.42 20.11 4.29
CA LYS A 150 -13.01 19.84 2.97
C LYS A 150 -12.09 19.08 2.02
N GLY A 151 -10.87 18.76 2.44
CA GLY A 151 -9.91 18.07 1.59
C GLY A 151 -9.98 16.54 1.62
N SER A 152 -10.25 15.98 2.80
CA SER A 152 -10.30 14.53 3.06
C SER A 152 -11.04 14.23 4.36
N LYS A 153 -11.31 12.95 4.62
CA LYS A 153 -12.00 12.48 5.82
C LYS A 153 -11.29 12.80 7.14
N ASP A 154 -9.96 12.76 7.18
CA ASP A 154 -9.16 13.20 8.33
C ASP A 154 -9.11 14.74 8.46
N GLY A 155 -9.37 15.44 7.35
CA GLY A 155 -9.41 16.88 7.20
C GLY A 155 -8.05 17.53 7.40
N TRP A 156 -6.96 16.88 6.98
CA TRP A 156 -5.59 17.38 7.09
C TRP A 156 -4.86 17.29 5.75
N TYR A 157 -4.29 18.41 5.31
CA TYR A 157 -3.27 18.43 4.27
C TYR A 157 -1.92 18.13 4.91
N TRP A 158 -1.23 17.13 4.39
CA TRP A 158 0.06 16.64 4.87
C TRP A 158 1.15 17.02 3.88
N ALA A 159 2.33 17.43 4.35
CA ALA A 159 3.45 17.71 3.47
C ALA A 159 4.82 17.43 4.11
N GLU A 160 5.74 16.88 3.33
CA GLU A 160 7.18 16.96 3.56
C GLU A 160 7.84 17.74 2.43
N ILE A 161 8.57 18.80 2.78
CA ILE A 161 9.16 19.76 1.84
C ILE A 161 10.61 20.02 2.23
N TRP A 162 11.52 19.92 1.27
CA TRP A 162 12.94 20.22 1.47
C TRP A 162 13.52 21.11 0.37
N GLU A 163 14.67 21.72 0.64
CA GLU A 163 15.37 22.57 -0.29
C GLU A 163 15.80 21.78 -1.55
N GLY A 164 15.45 22.31 -2.72
CA GLY A 164 15.72 21.65 -4.01
C GLY A 164 14.78 20.49 -4.34
N GLN A 165 13.73 20.24 -3.54
CA GLN A 165 12.68 19.27 -3.87
C GLN A 165 12.00 19.65 -5.20
N ASN A 166 11.80 18.65 -6.06
CA ASN A 166 10.91 18.79 -7.20
C ASN A 166 9.47 18.71 -6.70
N ILE A 167 8.66 19.71 -7.04
CA ILE A 167 7.23 19.72 -6.75
C ILE A 167 6.58 18.49 -7.40
N ASP A 168 5.62 17.89 -6.70
CA ASP A 168 4.96 16.67 -7.12
C ASP A 168 4.44 16.83 -8.56
N ASN A 169 4.89 15.92 -9.41
CA ASN A 169 4.56 15.87 -10.82
C ASN A 169 4.19 14.43 -11.20
N ASN A 170 3.51 14.26 -12.32
CA ASN A 170 3.14 12.94 -12.82
C ASN A 170 4.24 12.36 -13.74
N ASP A 171 5.48 12.81 -13.56
CA ASP A 171 6.62 12.37 -14.36
C ASP A 171 7.35 11.19 -13.69
N PRO A 172 8.15 10.42 -14.44
CA PRO A 172 9.00 9.40 -13.85
C PRO A 172 9.89 9.93 -12.71
N PRO A 173 10.08 9.13 -11.64
CA PRO A 173 9.74 7.71 -11.54
C PRO A 173 8.34 7.44 -10.98
N TYR A 174 7.39 8.37 -11.13
CA TYR A 174 6.00 8.25 -10.62
C TYR A 174 5.95 8.10 -9.09
N ASN A 175 6.76 8.92 -8.40
CA ASN A 175 6.81 8.92 -6.95
C ASN A 175 5.45 9.26 -6.32
N ILE A 176 5.21 8.71 -5.12
CA ILE A 176 4.09 9.11 -4.28
C ILE A 176 4.22 10.61 -3.95
N PRO A 177 3.12 11.38 -4.05
CA PRO A 177 3.14 12.79 -3.67
C PRO A 177 3.64 12.98 -2.24
N ASN A 178 4.57 13.92 -2.05
CA ASN A 178 5.05 14.30 -0.72
C ASN A 178 4.16 15.36 -0.07
N ALA A 179 3.22 15.96 -0.82
CA ALA A 179 2.29 16.95 -0.28
C ALA A 179 0.86 16.77 -0.83
N GLY A 180 -0.14 16.63 0.05
CA GLY A 180 -1.48 16.24 -0.37
C GLY A 180 -2.42 15.85 0.78
N PHE A 181 -3.61 15.39 0.39
CA PHE A 181 -4.59 14.78 1.29
C PHE A 181 -4.45 13.26 1.27
N GLY A 182 -4.88 12.56 2.33
CA GLY A 182 -4.88 11.09 2.37
C GLY A 182 -3.49 10.45 2.23
N LEU A 183 -2.43 11.13 2.70
CA LEU A 183 -1.06 10.63 2.60
C LEU A 183 -0.68 9.67 3.74
N TYR A 184 0.45 8.97 3.54
CA TYR A 184 1.00 7.97 4.45
C TYR A 184 1.29 8.48 5.88
N CYS A 185 1.37 9.80 6.09
CA CYS A 185 1.52 10.42 7.42
C CYS A 185 0.42 9.98 8.39
N SER A 186 -0.78 9.74 7.84
CA SER A 186 -1.93 9.25 8.58
C SER A 186 -1.67 7.92 9.29
N ARG A 187 -0.73 7.08 8.82
CA ARG A 187 -0.41 5.79 9.48
C ARG A 187 -0.15 5.93 10.98
N CYS A 188 0.63 6.95 11.37
CA CYS A 188 0.97 7.21 12.75
C CYS A 188 -0.07 8.16 13.37
N HIS A 189 -0.42 9.22 12.65
CA HIS A 189 -1.29 10.29 13.14
C HIS A 189 -2.74 9.84 13.40
N ALA A 190 -3.21 8.76 12.78
CA ALA A 190 -4.49 8.11 13.06
C ALA A 190 -4.61 7.60 14.51
N SER A 191 -3.48 7.43 15.19
CA SER A 191 -3.43 6.95 16.58
C SER A 191 -3.49 8.08 17.61
N ALA A 192 -3.69 9.33 17.21
CA ALA A 192 -3.82 10.45 18.13
C ALA A 192 -5.21 10.48 18.79
N GLU A 193 -5.28 10.84 20.06
CA GLU A 193 -6.52 10.92 20.83
C GLU A 193 -7.50 11.96 20.24
N LYS A 194 -6.97 13.07 19.71
CA LYS A 194 -7.75 14.16 19.11
C LYS A 194 -7.06 14.76 17.90
N ASP A 195 -7.85 15.10 16.88
CA ASP A 195 -7.48 15.83 15.66
C ASP A 195 -6.17 15.37 14.99
N HIS A 196 -5.88 14.07 15.02
CA HIS A 196 -4.72 13.50 14.33
C HIS A 196 -3.38 14.14 14.72
N THR A 197 -3.22 14.65 15.95
CA THR A 197 -1.97 15.33 16.37
C THR A 197 -1.56 15.02 17.81
N PHE A 198 -0.25 14.90 18.02
CA PHE A 198 0.39 14.59 19.30
C PHE A 198 0.88 15.83 20.07
N VAL A 199 0.56 17.04 19.58
CA VAL A 199 1.14 18.29 20.12
C VAL A 199 0.72 18.57 21.56
N SER A 200 1.62 19.13 22.35
CA SER A 200 1.42 19.32 23.80
C SER A 200 1.96 20.66 24.26
N LEU A 201 1.25 21.31 25.20
CA LEU A 201 1.73 22.52 25.86
C LEU A 201 3.07 22.29 26.57
N SER A 202 3.36 21.06 27.02
CA SER A 202 4.64 20.69 27.64
C SER A 202 5.85 20.96 26.73
N ASN A 203 5.63 20.92 25.40
CA ASN A 203 6.67 21.14 24.40
C ASN A 203 6.97 22.63 24.16
N ILE A 204 6.02 23.52 24.45
CA ILE A 204 6.00 24.90 23.96
C ILE A 204 6.69 25.86 24.94
N LYS A 205 7.50 26.78 24.41
CA LYS A 205 8.20 27.78 25.22
C LYS A 205 7.21 28.68 25.98
N GLY A 206 7.43 28.83 27.28
CA GLY A 206 6.60 29.65 28.16
C GLY A 206 5.41 28.93 28.82
N PHE A 207 5.21 27.64 28.52
CA PHE A 207 4.21 26.78 29.17
C PHE A 207 4.87 25.80 30.15
N PRO A 208 4.14 25.34 31.20
CA PRO A 208 4.66 24.36 32.16
C PRO A 208 4.89 22.99 31.52
N GLY A 209 5.62 22.10 32.20
CA GLY A 209 5.94 20.75 31.72
C GLY A 209 7.30 20.67 31.01
N GLN A 210 7.67 19.48 30.54
CA GLN A 210 8.87 19.25 29.72
C GLN A 210 8.53 18.32 28.57
N PRO A 211 9.21 18.45 27.41
CA PRO A 211 9.11 17.47 26.33
C PRO A 211 9.46 16.07 26.80
N LEU A 212 8.87 15.06 26.15
CA LEU A 212 9.38 13.69 26.24
C LEU A 212 10.86 13.67 25.84
N SER A 213 11.65 12.90 26.57
CA SER A 213 13.09 12.72 26.34
C SER A 213 13.36 11.25 26.07
N TYR A 214 14.25 10.99 25.10
CA TYR A 214 14.63 9.64 24.70
C TYR A 214 16.09 9.38 25.02
N PHE A 215 16.45 8.09 25.07
CA PHE A 215 17.83 7.69 25.29
C PHE A 215 18.69 8.08 24.09
N VAL A 216 19.78 8.81 24.35
CA VAL A 216 20.80 9.20 23.37
C VAL A 216 22.14 8.76 23.92
N ASP A 217 22.82 7.85 23.23
CA ASP A 217 24.18 7.43 23.60
C ASP A 217 25.24 8.46 23.16
N PHE A 218 26.52 8.17 23.39
CA PHE A 218 27.63 9.05 22.99
C PHE A 218 28.24 8.71 21.62
N SER A 219 27.59 7.88 20.81
CA SER A 219 28.15 7.42 19.53
C SER A 219 28.27 8.53 18.47
N TRP A 220 27.50 9.62 18.63
CA TRP A 220 27.55 10.83 17.79
C TRP A 220 28.70 11.77 18.14
N VAL A 221 29.31 11.63 19.33
CA VAL A 221 30.43 12.46 19.75
C VAL A 221 31.67 12.04 18.95
N PRO A 222 32.39 12.98 18.30
CA PRO A 222 33.66 12.65 17.65
C PRO A 222 34.62 12.02 18.65
N GLN A 223 35.02 10.77 18.42
CA GLN A 223 36.01 10.12 19.27
C GLN A 223 37.37 10.81 19.06
N PRO A 224 38.10 11.18 20.13
CA PRO A 224 39.47 11.61 19.98
C PRO A 224 40.28 10.48 19.33
N SER A 225 41.02 10.81 18.26
CA SER A 225 41.83 9.83 17.52
C SER A 225 42.65 8.96 18.49
N PRO A 226 42.48 7.62 18.52
CA PRO A 226 43.33 6.78 19.33
C PRO A 226 44.76 6.84 18.77
N THR A 227 45.74 6.92 19.66
CA THR A 227 47.10 6.49 19.35
C THR A 227 47.08 5.05 18.81
N PRO A 228 47.95 4.67 17.87
CA PRO A 228 47.80 3.44 17.08
C PRO A 228 48.21 2.20 17.89
N ALA A 229 47.34 1.70 18.78
CA ALA A 229 47.53 0.40 19.42
C ALA A 229 46.26 -0.14 20.07
N THR A 230 45.19 -0.33 19.31
CA THR A 230 44.19 -1.38 19.57
C THR A 230 43.38 -1.58 18.30
N ARG A 231 43.37 -2.81 17.77
CA ARG A 231 42.49 -3.18 16.65
C ARG A 231 41.04 -2.83 17.06
N PRO A 232 40.32 -2.01 16.29
CA PRO A 232 38.93 -1.75 16.60
C PRO A 232 38.14 -3.05 16.42
N LEU A 233 37.29 -3.38 17.40
CA LEU A 233 36.15 -4.26 17.15
C LEU A 233 35.40 -3.69 15.93
N ALA A 234 34.94 -4.60 15.06
CA ALA A 234 34.31 -4.30 13.79
C ALA A 234 33.34 -3.10 13.88
N LYS A 235 33.51 -2.16 12.96
CA LYS A 235 32.60 -1.03 12.74
C LYS A 235 31.18 -1.57 12.49
N LEU A 236 30.32 -1.58 13.51
CA LEU A 236 28.87 -1.45 13.30
C LEU A 236 28.58 0.05 13.28
N THR A 237 28.70 0.65 12.11
CA THR A 237 28.20 2.00 11.83
C THR A 237 27.24 1.82 10.67
N VAL A 238 25.94 1.79 10.95
CA VAL A 238 24.97 1.59 9.89
C VAL A 238 23.77 2.50 10.18
N SER A 239 23.60 3.52 9.33
CA SER A 239 22.31 4.18 9.19
C SER A 239 21.30 3.15 8.69
N HIS A 240 20.00 3.32 8.97
CA HIS A 240 18.97 2.42 8.43
C HIS A 240 19.05 2.38 6.89
N HIS A 241 19.45 3.49 6.25
CA HIS A 241 19.73 3.54 4.81
C HIS A 241 20.94 2.71 4.36
N ASP A 242 21.98 2.59 5.19
CA ASP A 242 23.17 1.81 4.87
C ASP A 242 22.86 0.30 4.98
N GLU A 243 21.98 -0.12 5.91
CA GLU A 243 21.54 -1.53 6.02
C GLU A 243 20.68 -1.94 4.82
N MET A 244 19.87 -1.03 4.29
CA MET A 244 19.06 -1.31 3.10
C MET A 244 19.89 -1.60 1.85
N SER A 245 21.05 -0.97 1.70
CA SER A 245 21.96 -1.27 0.58
C SER A 245 22.47 -2.72 0.59
N LEU A 246 22.42 -3.38 1.75
CA LEU A 246 22.80 -4.78 1.94
C LEU A 246 21.62 -5.73 1.71
N LEU A 247 20.39 -5.23 1.63
CA LEU A 247 19.21 -6.05 1.35
C LEU A 247 19.09 -6.25 -0.16
N SER A 248 19.02 -7.51 -0.58
CA SER A 248 18.81 -7.88 -1.98
C SER A 248 17.42 -8.47 -2.17
N SER A 249 16.77 -8.06 -3.26
CA SER A 249 15.65 -8.79 -3.83
C SER A 249 16.04 -10.22 -4.18
N ALA A 250 15.07 -11.07 -4.50
CA ALA A 250 15.35 -12.27 -5.26
C ALA A 250 16.13 -11.89 -6.53
N LYS A 251 17.16 -12.70 -6.86
CA LYS A 251 17.86 -12.56 -8.13
C LYS A 251 16.97 -13.15 -9.20
N GLU A 252 16.41 -12.29 -10.06
CA GLU A 252 15.90 -12.74 -11.35
C GLU A 252 17.07 -13.41 -12.10
N PRO A 253 16.87 -14.59 -12.70
CA PRO A 253 17.86 -15.15 -13.60
C PRO A 253 18.21 -14.09 -14.64
N ALA A 254 19.50 -13.81 -14.84
CA ALA A 254 19.90 -12.87 -15.87
C ALA A 254 19.34 -13.35 -17.21
N ALA A 255 18.37 -12.60 -17.75
CA ALA A 255 17.85 -12.90 -19.07
C ALA A 255 19.04 -12.92 -20.05
N PRO A 256 19.14 -13.91 -20.96
CA PRO A 256 20.08 -13.83 -22.05
C PRO A 256 19.90 -12.46 -22.73
N PRO A 257 20.98 -11.75 -23.10
CA PRO A 257 20.84 -10.46 -23.75
C PRO A 257 19.85 -10.58 -24.91
N ALA A 258 18.75 -9.83 -24.82
CA ALA A 258 17.73 -9.84 -25.85
C ALA A 258 18.42 -9.54 -27.19
N PRO A 259 18.21 -10.35 -28.24
CA PRO A 259 18.79 -10.09 -29.55
C PRO A 259 18.44 -8.66 -29.97
N SER A 260 19.42 -7.91 -30.49
CA SER A 260 19.20 -6.53 -30.94
C SER A 260 18.21 -6.42 -32.11
N THR A 261 17.80 -7.56 -32.68
CA THR A 261 16.83 -7.67 -33.77
C THR A 261 15.79 -8.73 -33.44
N LEU A 262 14.51 -8.39 -33.67
CA LEU A 262 13.41 -9.34 -33.59
C LEU A 262 13.67 -10.55 -34.50
N ASN A 263 13.30 -11.75 -34.05
CA ASN A 263 13.43 -12.96 -34.86
C ASN A 263 12.63 -12.78 -36.18
N PRO A 264 13.28 -12.76 -37.36
CA PRO A 264 12.58 -12.51 -38.61
C PRO A 264 11.52 -13.57 -38.94
N ALA A 265 11.71 -14.81 -38.50
CA ALA A 265 10.73 -15.88 -38.68
C ALA A 265 9.49 -15.63 -37.81
N PHE A 266 9.66 -15.13 -36.58
CA PHE A 266 8.54 -14.74 -35.70
C PHE A 266 7.73 -13.59 -36.31
N VAL A 267 8.40 -12.52 -36.73
CA VAL A 267 7.74 -11.35 -37.35
C VAL A 267 7.03 -11.75 -38.65
N LYS A 268 7.65 -12.62 -39.46
CA LYS A 268 7.04 -13.12 -40.70
C LYS A 268 5.83 -14.01 -40.42
N PHE A 269 5.88 -14.84 -39.38
CA PHE A 269 4.79 -15.72 -38.99
C PHE A 269 3.60 -14.93 -38.42
N TYR A 270 3.87 -13.97 -37.53
CA TYR A 270 2.86 -13.09 -36.92
C TYR A 270 2.72 -11.76 -37.67
N ASN A 271 2.45 -11.82 -38.97
CA ASN A 271 2.32 -10.63 -39.83
C ASN A 271 0.92 -10.00 -39.82
N SER A 272 0.00 -10.52 -38.98
CA SER A 272 -1.38 -10.03 -38.86
C SER A 272 -1.47 -8.66 -38.17
N ILE A 273 -0.41 -8.23 -37.48
CA ILE A 273 -0.30 -6.93 -36.82
C ILE A 273 0.98 -6.28 -37.30
N ALA A 274 0.89 -5.05 -37.80
CA ALA A 274 2.06 -4.29 -38.20
C ALA A 274 2.89 -3.89 -36.96
N PRO A 275 4.23 -3.91 -37.02
CA PRO A 275 5.05 -3.38 -35.93
C PRO A 275 4.67 -1.93 -35.61
N VAL A 276 4.49 -1.63 -34.33
CA VAL A 276 4.20 -0.29 -33.83
C VAL A 276 5.49 0.34 -33.31
N PRO A 277 5.91 1.52 -33.79
CA PRO A 277 7.06 2.23 -33.23
C PRO A 277 6.85 2.53 -31.74
N PRO A 278 7.88 2.46 -30.88
CA PRO A 278 7.73 2.72 -29.45
C PRO A 278 7.09 4.08 -29.10
N ALA A 279 7.28 5.10 -29.94
CA ALA A 279 6.69 6.42 -29.76
C ALA A 279 5.16 6.47 -30.00
N ASP A 280 4.65 5.52 -30.78
CA ASP A 280 3.22 5.44 -31.14
C ASP A 280 2.44 4.48 -30.22
N VAL A 281 3.13 3.83 -29.28
CA VAL A 281 2.50 2.96 -28.28
C VAL A 281 1.64 3.81 -27.35
N GLN A 282 0.36 3.49 -27.25
CA GLN A 282 -0.56 4.13 -26.32
C GLN A 282 -0.14 3.81 -24.88
N LYS A 283 0.15 4.85 -24.10
CA LYS A 283 0.60 4.72 -22.71
C LYS A 283 -0.57 4.83 -21.75
N LEU A 284 -0.62 3.97 -20.75
CA LEU A 284 -1.55 4.13 -19.63
C LEU A 284 -1.10 5.31 -18.75
N PRO A 285 -2.04 6.10 -18.20
CA PRO A 285 -1.71 7.14 -17.24
C PRO A 285 -0.90 6.57 -16.06
N PRO A 286 0.09 7.30 -15.55
CA PRO A 286 0.87 6.84 -14.41
C PRO A 286 0.03 6.67 -13.15
N GLU A 287 0.46 5.78 -12.25
CA GLU A 287 -0.20 5.48 -10.98
C GLU A 287 -0.31 6.70 -10.04
N THR A 288 0.40 7.80 -10.31
CA THR A 288 0.20 9.09 -9.61
C THR A 288 -1.18 9.72 -9.87
N TYR A 289 -1.89 9.28 -10.90
CA TYR A 289 -3.29 9.62 -11.13
C TYR A 289 -4.27 8.68 -10.42
N ASP A 290 -3.80 7.60 -9.81
CA ASP A 290 -4.63 6.59 -9.14
C ASP A 290 -4.69 6.89 -7.64
N HIS A 291 -5.14 8.11 -7.31
CA HIS A 291 -5.16 8.65 -5.96
C HIS A 291 -6.59 9.09 -5.61
N ILE A 292 -7.40 8.14 -5.13
CA ILE A 292 -8.76 8.37 -4.65
C ILE A 292 -8.76 8.20 -3.12
N VAL A 293 -8.78 9.34 -2.45
CA VAL A 293 -8.72 9.45 -0.98
C VAL A 293 -10.11 9.42 -0.37
N ALA A 294 -10.20 9.04 0.90
CA ALA A 294 -11.45 9.07 1.65
C ALA A 294 -12.03 10.49 1.71
N ASP A 295 -13.26 10.64 1.24
CA ASP A 295 -13.97 11.91 1.12
C ASP A 295 -14.41 12.48 2.48
N TYR A 296 -14.42 13.80 2.60
CA TYR A 296 -14.93 14.51 3.76
C TYR A 296 -16.45 14.41 3.90
N LEU A 297 -17.18 14.22 2.79
CA LEU A 297 -18.64 14.12 2.78
C LEU A 297 -19.15 12.81 3.41
N GLY A 298 -18.33 11.77 3.41
CA GLY A 298 -18.67 10.49 4.01
C GLY A 298 -17.91 9.31 3.40
N PRO A 299 -18.13 8.10 3.92
CA PRO A 299 -17.50 6.88 3.43
C PRO A 299 -17.83 6.61 1.96
N GLN A 300 -16.81 6.32 1.17
CA GLN A 300 -16.94 5.89 -0.23
C GLN A 300 -16.72 4.37 -0.31
N HIS A 301 -17.42 3.71 -1.24
CA HIS A 301 -17.29 2.26 -1.43
C HIS A 301 -15.92 1.83 -1.94
N PHE A 302 -15.23 2.66 -2.71
CA PHE A 302 -13.96 2.28 -3.31
C PHE A 302 -12.93 3.40 -3.16
N LEU A 303 -11.76 3.00 -2.65
CA LEU A 303 -10.55 3.79 -2.53
C LEU A 303 -9.42 3.03 -3.21
N THR A 304 -8.45 3.76 -3.75
CA THR A 304 -7.24 3.19 -4.36
C THR A 304 -6.29 2.62 -3.29
N SER A 305 -5.42 1.71 -3.71
CA SER A 305 -4.51 0.94 -2.84
C SER A 305 -3.53 1.82 -2.05
N ASP A 306 -3.20 3.00 -2.56
CA ASP A 306 -2.33 3.98 -1.92
C ASP A 306 -2.92 4.57 -0.63
N ALA A 307 -4.26 4.62 -0.50
CA ALA A 307 -4.93 4.96 0.76
C ALA A 307 -4.68 3.91 1.87
N CYS A 308 -4.35 2.67 1.48
CA CYS A 308 -4.02 1.58 2.41
C CYS A 308 -2.51 1.45 2.65
N MET A 309 -1.69 1.81 1.66
CA MET A 309 -0.23 1.66 1.62
C MET A 309 0.46 2.16 2.89
N GLY A 310 0.09 3.35 3.41
CA GLY A 310 0.75 3.93 4.58
C GLY A 310 0.78 3.03 5.81
N CYS A 311 -0.29 2.24 6.02
CA CYS A 311 -0.42 1.29 7.12
C CYS A 311 -0.08 -0.15 6.71
N HIS A 312 -0.34 -0.53 5.46
CA HIS A 312 -0.29 -1.93 5.00
C HIS A 312 0.90 -2.25 4.08
N SER A 313 1.88 -1.35 3.98
CA SER A 313 3.19 -1.61 3.38
C SER A 313 4.23 -2.02 4.41
N ALA A 314 5.29 -2.64 3.90
CA ALA A 314 6.48 -2.93 4.67
C ALA A 314 7.26 -1.66 5.00
N ILE A 315 7.94 -1.71 6.13
CA ILE A 315 8.82 -0.65 6.63
C ILE A 315 10.02 -1.28 7.31
N TYR A 316 10.99 -0.47 7.68
CA TYR A 316 12.21 -0.95 8.31
C TYR A 316 12.11 -1.12 9.83
N TYR A 317 11.31 -0.28 10.52
CA TYR A 317 11.23 -0.24 11.98
C TYR A 317 9.79 -0.39 12.49
N GLY A 318 9.62 -1.06 13.62
CA GLY A 318 8.32 -1.37 14.23
C GLY A 318 7.69 -2.59 13.56
N ASN A 319 6.46 -2.45 13.08
CA ASN A 319 5.72 -3.51 12.39
C ASN A 319 6.21 -3.70 10.94
N ALA A 320 7.45 -4.19 10.77
CA ALA A 320 8.19 -4.18 9.51
C ALA A 320 7.55 -4.96 8.34
N MET A 321 6.85 -6.07 8.61
CA MET A 321 6.27 -6.99 7.59
C MET A 321 7.30 -7.51 6.58
N VAL A 322 8.54 -7.71 7.04
CA VAL A 322 9.70 -8.08 6.24
C VAL A 322 10.39 -9.28 6.85
N TYR A 323 10.83 -10.21 6.00
CA TYR A 323 11.65 -11.35 6.38
C TYR A 323 13.00 -11.29 5.69
N THR A 324 14.07 -11.64 6.40
CA THR A 324 15.43 -11.67 5.86
C THR A 324 16.05 -13.07 5.97
N GLY A 325 16.86 -13.41 4.98
CA GLY A 325 17.64 -14.65 4.93
C GLY A 325 19.00 -14.50 5.62
N LYS A 326 19.86 -15.50 5.42
CA LYS A 326 21.27 -15.39 5.83
C LYS A 326 22.04 -14.48 4.86
N PRO A 327 23.00 -13.68 5.32
CA PRO A 327 23.93 -12.98 4.44
C PRO A 327 24.62 -13.95 3.47
N GLN A 328 24.70 -13.56 2.21
CA GLN A 328 25.29 -14.31 1.11
C GLN A 328 26.78 -13.94 0.95
N PRO A 329 27.58 -14.76 0.23
CA PRO A 329 29.02 -14.49 0.02
C PRO A 329 29.34 -13.15 -0.67
N ASP A 330 28.39 -12.57 -1.41
CA ASP A 330 28.51 -11.26 -2.05
C ASP A 330 28.19 -10.09 -1.09
N GLY A 331 27.91 -10.37 0.18
CA GLY A 331 27.58 -9.39 1.22
C GLY A 331 26.10 -8.99 1.27
N THR A 332 25.29 -9.46 0.32
CA THR A 332 23.85 -9.17 0.30
C THR A 332 23.06 -10.10 1.22
N THR A 333 21.89 -9.66 1.67
CA THR A 333 20.97 -10.45 2.50
C THR A 333 19.63 -10.57 1.77
N PRO A 334 19.15 -11.79 1.47
CA PRO A 334 17.86 -11.98 0.83
C PRO A 334 16.73 -11.37 1.66
N LEU A 335 15.78 -10.74 0.99
CA LEU A 335 14.67 -10.03 1.60
C LEU A 335 13.34 -10.48 0.99
N MET A 336 12.32 -10.62 1.83
CA MET A 336 10.94 -10.76 1.39
C MET A 336 10.03 -9.73 2.07
N ASN A 337 9.40 -8.87 1.25
CA ASN A 337 8.28 -8.02 1.64
C ASN A 337 6.99 -8.84 1.59
N VAL A 338 6.39 -9.10 2.74
CA VAL A 338 5.11 -9.82 2.85
C VAL A 338 3.96 -8.91 3.30
N SER A 339 4.13 -7.60 3.13
CA SER A 339 3.08 -6.63 3.43
C SER A 339 1.93 -6.76 2.44
N PRO A 340 0.66 -6.57 2.88
CA PRO A 340 -0.48 -6.68 2.00
C PRO A 340 -0.38 -5.83 0.73
N PHE A 341 0.06 -4.57 0.85
CA PHE A 341 0.21 -3.67 -0.29
C PHE A 341 1.33 -4.12 -1.25
N GLY A 342 2.53 -4.39 -0.70
CA GLY A 342 3.71 -4.71 -1.49
C GLY A 342 3.54 -5.97 -2.34
N GLU A 343 2.91 -7.01 -1.79
CA GLU A 343 2.64 -8.24 -2.54
C GLU A 343 1.49 -8.07 -3.55
N TRP A 344 0.38 -7.43 -3.13
CA TRP A 344 -0.83 -7.42 -3.94
C TRP A 344 -0.67 -6.62 -5.23
N ARG A 345 0.05 -5.49 -5.17
CA ARG A 345 0.26 -4.62 -6.34
C ARG A 345 0.98 -5.30 -7.50
N TRP A 346 1.77 -6.34 -7.22
CA TRP A 346 2.47 -7.15 -8.23
C TRP A 346 1.83 -8.53 -8.46
N SER A 347 0.60 -8.72 -7.98
CA SER A 347 -0.21 -9.87 -8.37
C SER A 347 -0.92 -9.60 -9.70
N PRO A 348 -1.26 -10.63 -10.51
CA PRO A 348 -2.10 -10.46 -11.69
C PRO A 348 -3.46 -9.80 -11.41
N MET A 349 -3.95 -9.91 -10.17
CA MET A 349 -5.20 -9.28 -9.74
C MET A 349 -5.01 -7.78 -9.51
N GLY A 350 -3.95 -7.38 -8.79
CA GLY A 350 -3.59 -5.97 -8.62
C GLY A 350 -3.23 -5.29 -9.94
N LEU A 351 -2.60 -6.01 -10.87
CA LEU A 351 -2.23 -5.51 -12.18
C LEU A 351 -3.37 -5.56 -13.22
N ALA A 352 -4.55 -6.11 -12.88
CA ALA A 352 -5.61 -6.39 -13.87
C ALA A 352 -6.09 -5.15 -14.63
N GLY A 353 -6.03 -3.96 -14.00
CA GLY A 353 -6.39 -2.67 -14.60
C GLY A 353 -5.33 -2.10 -15.55
N ARG A 354 -4.12 -2.68 -15.52
CA ARG A 354 -2.96 -2.30 -16.34
C ARG A 354 -2.43 -3.47 -17.17
N ASP A 355 -3.14 -4.59 -17.21
CA ASP A 355 -2.70 -5.82 -17.86
C ASP A 355 -2.70 -5.66 -19.39
N PRO A 356 -1.53 -5.61 -20.05
CA PRO A 356 -1.47 -5.45 -21.51
C PRO A 356 -2.07 -6.65 -22.27
N ILE A 357 -2.07 -7.85 -21.69
CA ILE A 357 -2.67 -9.04 -22.30
C ILE A 357 -4.20 -8.88 -22.33
N PHE A 358 -4.78 -8.36 -21.24
CA PHE A 358 -6.20 -8.03 -21.18
C PHE A 358 -6.58 -6.99 -22.24
N TYR A 359 -5.85 -5.87 -22.34
CA TYR A 359 -6.16 -4.84 -23.33
C TYR A 359 -6.02 -5.36 -24.77
N ALA A 360 -5.02 -6.21 -25.04
CA ALA A 360 -4.90 -6.86 -26.35
C ALA A 360 -6.09 -7.79 -26.67
N GLN A 361 -6.56 -8.57 -25.69
CA GLN A 361 -7.76 -9.40 -25.86
C GLN A 361 -9.00 -8.54 -26.11
N LEU A 362 -9.23 -7.51 -25.29
CA LEU A 362 -10.36 -6.59 -25.46
C LEU A 362 -10.34 -5.94 -26.85
N ASP A 363 -9.18 -5.51 -27.32
CA ASP A 363 -9.02 -4.90 -28.64
C ASP A 363 -9.32 -5.88 -29.77
N SER A 364 -8.97 -7.16 -29.61
CA SER A 364 -9.36 -8.23 -30.54
C SER A 364 -10.88 -8.40 -30.59
N GLU A 365 -11.56 -8.44 -29.44
CA GLU A 365 -13.03 -8.51 -29.37
C GLU A 365 -13.67 -7.31 -30.07
N LEU A 366 -13.19 -6.10 -29.78
CA LEU A 366 -13.67 -4.87 -30.40
C LEU A 366 -13.40 -4.82 -31.91
N ALA A 367 -12.28 -5.37 -32.37
CA ALA A 367 -11.97 -5.50 -33.78
C ALA A 367 -12.92 -6.47 -34.49
N TYR A 368 -13.25 -7.60 -33.85
CA TYR A 368 -14.25 -8.53 -34.35
C TYR A 368 -15.63 -7.86 -34.47
N LEU A 369 -16.09 -7.15 -33.43
CA LEU A 369 -17.39 -6.48 -33.43
C LEU A 369 -17.53 -5.45 -34.56
N LYS A 370 -16.43 -4.78 -34.97
CA LYS A 370 -16.43 -3.85 -36.12
C LYS A 370 -16.84 -4.53 -37.44
N THR A 371 -16.70 -5.86 -37.56
CA THR A 371 -17.10 -6.62 -38.75
C THR A 371 -18.62 -6.81 -38.85
N ILE A 372 -19.36 -6.66 -37.74
CA ILE A 372 -20.83 -6.79 -37.71
C ILE A 372 -21.47 -5.64 -38.46
N LYS A 373 -22.20 -5.91 -39.55
CA LYS A 373 -22.76 -4.87 -40.43
C LYS A 373 -23.87 -4.04 -39.78
N ASP A 374 -24.69 -4.64 -38.92
CA ASP A 374 -25.76 -3.92 -38.24
C ASP A 374 -25.21 -3.03 -37.13
N ILE A 375 -25.38 -1.72 -37.29
CA ILE A 375 -24.79 -0.70 -36.40
C ILE A 375 -25.41 -0.77 -35.00
N ALA A 376 -26.72 -0.95 -34.90
CA ALA A 376 -27.41 -0.99 -33.61
C ALA A 376 -26.95 -2.19 -32.76
N THR A 377 -26.85 -3.37 -33.39
CA THR A 377 -26.30 -4.57 -32.74
C THR A 377 -24.84 -4.38 -32.37
N ARG A 378 -24.03 -3.81 -33.27
CA ARG A 378 -22.60 -3.54 -33.01
C ARG A 378 -22.39 -2.67 -31.77
N GLU A 379 -23.05 -1.52 -31.70
CA GLU A 379 -22.86 -0.59 -30.57
C GLU A 379 -23.41 -1.17 -29.26
N LYS A 380 -24.52 -1.92 -29.32
CA LYS A 380 -25.03 -2.66 -28.16
C LYS A 380 -24.00 -3.67 -27.65
N LEU A 381 -23.45 -4.52 -28.52
CA LEU A 381 -22.49 -5.55 -28.14
C LEU A 381 -21.17 -4.95 -27.65
N LYS A 382 -20.69 -3.87 -28.29
CA LYS A 382 -19.50 -3.13 -27.83
C LYS A 382 -19.68 -2.68 -26.39
N ARG A 383 -20.81 -2.05 -26.08
CA ARG A 383 -21.15 -1.63 -24.72
C ARG A 383 -21.18 -2.81 -23.75
N GLU A 384 -21.87 -3.88 -24.11
CA GLU A 384 -22.01 -5.07 -23.25
C GLU A 384 -20.67 -5.75 -22.96
N VAL A 385 -19.80 -5.89 -23.97
CA VAL A 385 -18.45 -6.48 -23.82
C VAL A 385 -17.58 -5.62 -22.91
N VAL A 386 -17.49 -4.32 -23.16
CA VAL A 386 -16.65 -3.43 -22.33
C VAL A 386 -17.14 -3.45 -20.88
N ASN A 387 -18.43 -3.24 -20.64
CA ASN A 387 -18.97 -3.26 -19.28
C ASN A 387 -18.73 -4.61 -18.59
N THR A 388 -18.87 -5.74 -19.32
CA THR A 388 -18.64 -7.07 -18.76
C THR A 388 -17.17 -7.29 -18.39
N CYS A 389 -16.24 -6.95 -19.28
CA CYS A 389 -14.80 -7.07 -19.02
C CYS A 389 -14.36 -6.21 -17.82
N PHE A 390 -14.84 -4.97 -17.74
CA PHE A 390 -14.46 -4.05 -16.66
C PHE A 390 -15.11 -4.38 -15.30
N ARG A 391 -16.12 -5.26 -15.24
CA ARG A 391 -16.56 -5.86 -13.95
C ARG A 391 -15.48 -6.71 -13.27
N CYS A 392 -14.50 -7.19 -14.04
CA CYS A 392 -13.42 -8.05 -13.55
C CYS A 392 -12.03 -7.39 -13.61
N HIS A 393 -11.74 -6.57 -14.63
CA HIS A 393 -10.40 -5.99 -14.83
C HIS A 393 -10.24 -4.56 -14.28
N GLY A 394 -11.31 -3.77 -14.23
CA GLY A 394 -11.32 -2.42 -13.64
C GLY A 394 -12.47 -2.28 -12.63
N VAL A 395 -12.54 -3.26 -11.73
CA VAL A 395 -13.68 -3.59 -10.87
C VAL A 395 -14.23 -2.37 -10.15
N MET A 396 -13.35 -1.64 -9.46
CA MET A 396 -13.74 -0.50 -8.63
C MET A 396 -14.27 0.65 -9.48
N GLY A 397 -13.64 0.95 -10.62
CA GLY A 397 -14.09 2.00 -11.52
C GLY A 397 -15.45 1.71 -12.12
N LYS A 398 -15.66 0.49 -12.63
CA LYS A 398 -16.95 0.05 -13.18
C LYS A 398 -18.06 0.07 -12.13
N ARG A 399 -17.78 -0.41 -10.92
CA ARG A 399 -18.77 -0.47 -9.83
C ARG A 399 -19.08 0.90 -9.27
N GLN A 400 -18.09 1.77 -9.08
CA GLN A 400 -18.33 3.14 -8.65
C GLN A 400 -19.19 3.88 -9.68
N LEU A 401 -18.93 3.68 -10.98
CA LEU A 401 -19.76 4.23 -12.03
C LEU A 401 -21.20 3.73 -11.97
N ASP A 402 -21.42 2.43 -11.72
CA ASP A 402 -22.76 1.88 -11.48
C ASP A 402 -23.44 2.52 -10.28
N LEU A 403 -22.76 2.61 -9.14
CA LEU A 403 -23.31 3.23 -7.92
C LEU A 403 -23.78 4.67 -8.17
N ASP A 404 -22.96 5.46 -8.87
CA ASP A 404 -23.25 6.86 -9.15
C ASP A 404 -24.37 7.06 -10.19
N HIS A 405 -24.71 6.01 -10.95
CA HIS A 405 -25.73 6.03 -12.01
C HIS A 405 -26.87 5.04 -11.74
N GLY A 406 -27.17 4.72 -10.47
CA GLY A 406 -28.33 3.90 -10.11
C GLY A 406 -28.28 2.46 -10.63
N GLY A 407 -27.07 1.89 -10.72
CA GLY A 407 -26.81 0.52 -11.16
C GLY A 407 -26.66 0.34 -12.67
N ASN A 408 -26.69 1.42 -13.46
CA ASN A 408 -26.70 1.36 -14.93
C ASN A 408 -25.57 2.20 -15.57
N GLY A 409 -24.44 2.29 -14.88
CA GLY A 409 -23.29 3.05 -15.37
C GLY A 409 -22.72 2.42 -16.63
N ASP A 410 -22.52 3.22 -17.68
CA ASP A 410 -21.94 2.73 -18.93
C ASP A 410 -20.43 3.00 -18.96
N PHE A 411 -19.64 1.97 -18.68
CA PHE A 411 -18.19 2.11 -18.66
C PHE A 411 -17.63 2.05 -20.08
N GLU A 412 -16.98 3.13 -20.50
CA GLU A 412 -16.20 3.16 -21.74
C GLU A 412 -14.73 2.87 -21.44
N ARG A 413 -14.08 2.08 -22.31
CA ARG A 413 -12.66 1.74 -22.17
C ARG A 413 -11.79 2.99 -22.01
N ASP A 414 -12.12 4.07 -22.72
CA ASP A 414 -11.30 5.27 -22.78
C ASP A 414 -11.33 6.09 -21.47
N LEU A 415 -12.24 5.78 -20.54
CA LEU A 415 -12.25 6.35 -19.19
C LEU A 415 -10.93 6.12 -18.45
N VAL A 416 -10.24 5.01 -18.72
CA VAL A 416 -8.93 4.71 -18.11
C VAL A 416 -7.82 5.66 -18.58
N TYR A 417 -8.03 6.46 -19.62
CA TYR A 417 -7.05 7.45 -20.10
C TYR A 417 -7.35 8.88 -19.64
N VAL A 418 -8.44 9.09 -18.90
CA VAL A 418 -8.78 10.41 -18.34
C VAL A 418 -7.75 10.80 -17.28
N THR A 419 -7.10 11.94 -17.48
CA THR A 419 -6.05 12.52 -16.61
C THR A 419 -6.37 13.94 -16.13
N ASP A 420 -7.35 14.62 -16.75
CA ASP A 420 -7.86 15.88 -16.22
C ASP A 420 -8.66 15.59 -14.95
N LYS A 421 -8.10 15.95 -13.80
CA LYS A 421 -8.73 15.76 -12.49
C LYS A 421 -10.05 16.52 -12.34
N ASN A 422 -10.33 17.52 -13.19
CA ASN A 422 -11.60 18.25 -13.20
C ASN A 422 -12.71 17.53 -13.99
N ASP A 423 -12.37 16.51 -14.79
CA ASP A 423 -13.36 15.69 -15.47
C ASP A 423 -14.13 14.87 -14.43
N SER A 424 -15.47 14.93 -14.46
CA SER A 424 -16.34 14.15 -13.57
C SER A 424 -16.11 12.64 -13.64
N ASN A 425 -15.53 12.15 -14.74
CA ASN A 425 -15.23 10.74 -14.96
C ASN A 425 -13.83 10.32 -14.52
N PHE A 426 -12.96 11.27 -14.15
CA PHE A 426 -11.57 11.01 -13.73
C PHE A 426 -11.49 9.88 -12.70
N LYS A 427 -12.35 9.92 -11.68
CA LYS A 427 -12.36 8.95 -10.59
C LYS A 427 -12.60 7.51 -11.05
N TYR A 428 -13.42 7.29 -12.08
CA TYR A 428 -13.71 5.94 -12.57
C TYR A 428 -12.49 5.35 -13.28
N GLY A 429 -11.76 6.18 -14.02
CA GLY A 429 -10.49 5.79 -14.64
C GLY A 429 -9.42 5.46 -13.60
N ALA A 430 -9.26 6.32 -12.58
CA ALA A 430 -8.33 6.12 -11.47
C ALA A 430 -8.59 4.82 -10.72
N LEU A 431 -9.84 4.57 -10.32
CA LEU A 431 -10.23 3.33 -9.65
C LEU A 431 -10.07 2.08 -10.55
N ALA A 432 -10.29 2.22 -11.86
CA ALA A 432 -10.15 1.09 -12.79
C ALA A 432 -8.68 0.68 -13.00
N ARG A 433 -7.76 1.64 -13.06
CA ARG A 433 -6.32 1.37 -13.26
C ARG A 433 -5.66 0.70 -12.07
N ASP A 434 -6.18 0.90 -10.86
CA ASP A 434 -5.72 0.21 -9.63
C ASP A 434 -6.13 -1.28 -9.58
N GLY A 435 -6.84 -1.78 -10.61
CA GLY A 435 -7.12 -3.20 -10.82
C GLY A 435 -8.14 -3.80 -9.85
N VAL A 436 -7.99 -5.10 -9.55
CA VAL A 436 -8.74 -5.75 -8.47
C VAL A 436 -8.04 -5.42 -7.16
N SER A 437 -8.35 -4.27 -6.57
CA SER A 437 -7.64 -3.73 -5.39
C SER A 437 -8.30 -4.11 -4.06
N CYS A 438 -7.70 -3.65 -2.94
CA CYS A 438 -8.08 -3.98 -1.57
C CYS A 438 -9.59 -3.83 -1.34
N THR A 439 -10.16 -2.66 -1.65
CA THR A 439 -11.58 -2.38 -1.38
C THR A 439 -12.53 -3.23 -2.25
N ALA A 440 -12.09 -3.72 -3.42
CA ALA A 440 -12.90 -4.63 -4.22
C ALA A 440 -13.16 -5.96 -3.48
N CYS A 441 -12.10 -6.61 -2.96
CA CYS A 441 -12.23 -7.87 -2.23
C CYS A 441 -12.82 -7.65 -0.84
N HIS A 442 -12.33 -6.66 -0.10
CA HIS A 442 -12.72 -6.43 1.29
C HIS A 442 -14.14 -5.86 1.45
N HIS A 443 -14.80 -5.34 0.40
CA HIS A 443 -16.23 -5.07 0.44
C HIS A 443 -17.10 -6.24 -0.02
N THR A 444 -16.54 -7.30 -0.59
CA THR A 444 -17.34 -8.43 -1.10
C THR A 444 -17.99 -9.18 0.06
N VAL A 445 -19.30 -9.41 -0.03
CA VAL A 445 -20.08 -10.12 1.00
C VAL A 445 -20.77 -11.35 0.41
N GLU A 446 -21.09 -12.32 1.26
CA GLU A 446 -21.88 -13.49 0.84
C GLU A 446 -23.30 -13.06 0.44
N ASP A 447 -23.81 -13.68 -0.63
CA ASP A 447 -25.16 -13.45 -1.11
C ASP A 447 -26.22 -13.80 -0.07
N LYS A 448 -27.21 -12.91 0.07
CA LYS A 448 -28.44 -13.19 0.82
C LYS A 448 -29.35 -14.11 0.01
N THR A 449 -29.10 -15.41 0.12
CA THR A 449 -29.88 -16.44 -0.58
C THR A 449 -31.33 -16.48 -0.08
N PRO A 450 -32.35 -16.40 -0.96
CA PRO A 450 -33.75 -16.52 -0.58
C PRO A 450 -34.10 -17.87 0.08
N PRO A 451 -35.05 -17.92 1.04
CA PRO A 451 -35.47 -19.18 1.65
C PRO A 451 -35.90 -20.22 0.61
N GLY A 452 -35.42 -21.45 0.74
CA GLY A 452 -35.73 -22.56 -0.16
C GLY A 452 -34.90 -22.63 -1.44
N VAL A 453 -34.02 -21.65 -1.71
CA VAL A 453 -33.06 -21.70 -2.82
C VAL A 453 -31.71 -22.22 -2.32
N PRO A 454 -31.07 -23.20 -2.98
CA PRO A 454 -29.71 -23.62 -2.63
C PRO A 454 -28.71 -22.47 -2.82
N PRO A 455 -27.84 -22.16 -1.84
CA PRO A 455 -26.89 -21.03 -1.94
C PRO A 455 -25.98 -21.07 -3.17
N LEU A 456 -25.41 -22.24 -3.50
CA LEU A 456 -24.57 -22.39 -4.69
C LEU A 456 -25.35 -22.07 -5.97
N LYS A 457 -26.61 -22.51 -6.08
CA LYS A 457 -27.44 -22.22 -7.25
C LYS A 457 -27.67 -20.72 -7.37
N TYR A 458 -28.06 -20.06 -6.27
CA TYR A 458 -28.27 -18.62 -6.26
C TYR A 458 -27.01 -17.86 -6.68
N PHE A 459 -25.86 -18.23 -6.12
CA PHE A 459 -24.57 -17.65 -6.49
C PHE A 459 -24.26 -17.78 -7.99
N LEU A 460 -24.41 -18.97 -8.57
CA LEU A 460 -24.15 -19.22 -9.99
C LEU A 460 -25.11 -18.47 -10.92
N GLU A 461 -26.30 -18.14 -10.46
CA GLU A 461 -27.31 -17.41 -11.23
C GLU A 461 -27.18 -15.89 -11.10
N ASN A 462 -26.55 -15.37 -10.03
CA ASN A 462 -26.62 -13.94 -9.70
C ASN A 462 -25.26 -13.23 -9.51
N SER A 463 -24.19 -13.96 -9.19
CA SER A 463 -22.97 -13.34 -8.61
C SER A 463 -21.70 -13.61 -9.40
N ILE A 464 -21.77 -14.53 -10.36
CA ILE A 464 -20.68 -14.85 -11.28
C ILE A 464 -20.50 -13.76 -12.35
N THR A 465 -19.44 -13.83 -13.15
CA THR A 465 -19.11 -12.81 -14.17
C THR A 465 -18.96 -11.40 -13.56
N GLY A 466 -18.35 -11.35 -12.37
CA GLY A 466 -18.04 -10.12 -11.64
C GLY A 466 -19.24 -9.43 -11.00
N ASN A 467 -20.39 -10.09 -10.85
CA ASN A 467 -21.63 -9.50 -10.31
C ASN A 467 -21.80 -9.68 -8.78
N PHE A 468 -20.71 -9.86 -8.03
CA PHE A 468 -20.76 -10.01 -6.57
C PHE A 468 -21.44 -8.83 -5.84
N GLN A 469 -21.99 -9.09 -4.66
CA GLN A 469 -22.57 -8.07 -3.80
C GLN A 469 -21.50 -7.41 -2.92
N THR A 470 -21.69 -6.13 -2.61
CA THR A 470 -20.85 -5.39 -1.66
C THR A 470 -21.59 -5.11 -0.36
N GLY A 471 -20.82 -5.03 0.73
CA GLY A 471 -21.27 -4.56 2.03
C GLY A 471 -21.47 -3.04 2.07
N LYS A 472 -21.49 -2.49 3.29
CA LYS A 472 -21.58 -1.05 3.50
C LYS A 472 -20.27 -0.36 3.13
N ALA A 473 -20.34 0.90 2.70
CA ALA A 473 -19.17 1.72 2.38
C ALA A 473 -18.27 1.99 3.60
N ASP A 474 -18.81 1.95 4.81
CA ASP A 474 -18.11 2.23 6.06
C ASP A 474 -17.56 0.98 6.77
N GLU A 475 -17.62 -0.19 6.10
CA GLU A 475 -17.16 -1.47 6.64
C GLU A 475 -16.25 -2.21 5.63
N LEU A 476 -15.10 -2.72 6.07
CA LEU A 476 -14.24 -3.62 5.30
C LEU A 476 -14.08 -4.96 6.02
N SER A 477 -14.37 -6.04 5.32
CA SER A 477 -14.39 -7.41 5.85
C SER A 477 -13.01 -8.04 5.89
N GLY A 478 -12.66 -8.74 6.97
CA GLY A 478 -11.38 -9.44 7.13
C GLY A 478 -11.52 -10.79 7.87
N PRO A 479 -10.47 -11.63 7.84
CA PRO A 479 -10.55 -13.02 8.30
C PRO A 479 -10.54 -13.19 9.81
N PHE A 480 -10.18 -12.14 10.55
CA PHE A 480 -10.00 -12.14 12.00
C PHE A 480 -11.26 -11.65 12.71
N GLU A 481 -11.53 -12.20 13.90
CA GLU A 481 -12.67 -11.85 14.74
C GLU A 481 -12.62 -10.39 15.23
N ASP A 482 -13.79 -9.78 15.42
CA ASP A 482 -13.92 -8.36 15.80
C ASP A 482 -13.20 -8.02 17.12
N ASN A 483 -13.16 -8.96 18.07
CA ASN A 483 -12.51 -8.75 19.37
C ASN A 483 -10.98 -8.83 19.32
N VAL A 484 -10.40 -9.16 18.16
CA VAL A 484 -8.95 -9.25 17.95
C VAL A 484 -8.42 -8.29 16.89
N ILE A 485 -9.25 -7.41 16.35
CA ILE A 485 -8.87 -6.36 15.40
C ILE A 485 -8.88 -4.99 16.10
N VAL A 486 -8.10 -4.07 15.53
CA VAL A 486 -8.02 -2.68 15.96
C VAL A 486 -8.76 -1.83 14.93
N THR A 487 -9.66 -0.95 15.38
CA THR A 487 -10.59 -0.23 14.50
C THR A 487 -10.33 1.27 14.45
N ASP A 488 -9.91 1.88 15.57
CA ASP A 488 -9.85 3.34 15.70
C ASP A 488 -9.00 4.03 14.61
N PRO A 489 -7.78 3.56 14.25
CA PRO A 489 -6.96 4.23 13.25
C PRO A 489 -7.61 4.32 11.85
N MET A 490 -8.20 3.22 11.37
CA MET A 490 -8.90 3.23 10.08
C MET A 490 -10.15 4.10 10.13
N ASN A 491 -10.89 4.03 11.24
CA ASN A 491 -12.12 4.78 11.39
C ASN A 491 -11.89 6.29 11.51
N SER A 492 -10.83 6.74 12.20
CA SER A 492 -10.52 8.16 12.35
C SER A 492 -10.07 8.81 11.04
N THR A 493 -9.25 8.09 10.27
CA THR A 493 -8.63 8.63 9.05
C THR A 493 -9.51 8.44 7.82
N MET A 494 -10.11 7.26 7.64
CA MET A 494 -10.87 6.92 6.43
C MET A 494 -12.37 6.83 6.66
N GLY A 495 -12.84 6.83 7.92
CA GLY A 495 -14.26 6.64 8.22
C GLY A 495 -14.74 5.21 7.96
N ILE A 496 -13.80 4.25 7.90
CA ILE A 496 -14.04 2.85 7.57
C ILE A 496 -13.67 1.98 8.76
N LYS A 497 -14.52 1.01 9.08
CA LYS A 497 -14.31 0.06 10.17
C LYS A 497 -13.94 -1.32 9.62
N PRO A 498 -12.77 -1.89 10.00
CA PRO A 498 -12.53 -3.30 9.74
C PRO A 498 -13.52 -4.14 10.56
N LYS A 499 -13.96 -5.26 9.98
CA LYS A 499 -14.96 -6.16 10.56
C LYS A 499 -14.69 -7.61 10.16
N HIS A 500 -15.04 -8.55 11.02
CA HIS A 500 -15.00 -9.97 10.70
C HIS A 500 -16.07 -10.36 9.67
N ASP A 501 -15.66 -11.10 8.65
CA ASP A 501 -16.56 -11.86 7.77
C ASP A 501 -15.87 -13.17 7.34
N ALA A 502 -16.52 -14.30 7.58
CA ALA A 502 -15.98 -15.60 7.18
C ALA A 502 -15.92 -15.78 5.65
N PHE A 503 -16.76 -15.06 4.89
CA PHE A 503 -16.83 -15.17 3.44
C PHE A 503 -15.53 -14.74 2.74
N ILE A 504 -14.77 -13.83 3.36
CA ILE A 504 -13.46 -13.39 2.81
C ILE A 504 -12.48 -14.56 2.63
N LYS A 505 -12.65 -15.67 3.36
CA LYS A 505 -11.82 -16.89 3.25
C LYS A 505 -12.42 -17.96 2.33
N ALA A 506 -13.64 -17.77 1.85
CA ALA A 506 -14.33 -18.75 1.04
C ALA A 506 -13.82 -18.74 -0.42
N SER A 507 -13.56 -19.91 -0.99
CA SER A 507 -13.24 -20.05 -2.43
C SER A 507 -14.36 -19.47 -3.32
N ARG A 508 -15.61 -19.51 -2.85
CA ARG A 508 -16.77 -18.90 -3.53
C ARG A 508 -16.61 -17.40 -3.78
N MET A 509 -15.89 -16.67 -2.91
CA MET A 509 -15.57 -15.26 -3.16
C MET A 509 -14.75 -15.11 -4.45
N CYS A 510 -13.68 -15.89 -4.62
CA CYS A 510 -12.90 -15.90 -5.86
C CYS A 510 -13.74 -16.34 -7.07
N GLY A 511 -14.71 -17.22 -6.84
CA GLY A 511 -15.64 -17.71 -7.86
C GLY A 511 -16.48 -16.63 -8.52
N SER A 512 -16.67 -15.44 -7.91
CA SER A 512 -17.44 -14.35 -8.53
C SER A 512 -16.77 -13.83 -9.80
N CYS A 513 -15.44 -13.83 -9.82
CA CYS A 513 -14.63 -13.41 -10.97
C CYS A 513 -14.05 -14.60 -11.76
N HIS A 514 -13.95 -15.79 -11.14
CA HIS A 514 -13.40 -16.99 -11.79
C HIS A 514 -14.45 -18.06 -12.14
N THR A 515 -15.68 -17.61 -12.33
CA THR A 515 -16.74 -18.30 -13.04
C THR A 515 -17.29 -17.32 -14.05
N ILE A 516 -16.88 -17.43 -15.31
CA ILE A 516 -17.21 -16.44 -16.34
C ILE A 516 -18.16 -17.06 -17.34
N ASN A 517 -19.41 -16.64 -17.31
CA ASN A 517 -20.46 -17.02 -18.24
C ASN A 517 -20.74 -15.87 -19.20
N LEU A 518 -20.35 -16.02 -20.46
CA LEU A 518 -20.47 -14.99 -21.49
C LEU A 518 -21.42 -15.40 -22.62
N PRO A 519 -22.14 -14.44 -23.22
CA PRO A 519 -22.84 -14.68 -24.47
C PRO A 519 -21.83 -14.90 -25.62
N VAL A 520 -22.12 -15.88 -26.49
CA VAL A 520 -21.34 -16.19 -27.69
C VAL A 520 -22.04 -15.53 -28.88
N VAL A 521 -21.60 -14.32 -29.20
CA VAL A 521 -22.32 -13.42 -30.12
C VAL A 521 -22.26 -13.84 -31.59
N ASP A 522 -21.30 -14.69 -31.97
CA ASP A 522 -21.14 -15.25 -33.30
C ASP A 522 -21.91 -16.57 -33.50
N GLN A 523 -22.43 -17.15 -32.41
CA GLN A 523 -23.33 -18.30 -32.44
C GLN A 523 -24.78 -17.87 -32.76
N LYS A 524 -25.49 -18.66 -33.57
CA LYS A 524 -26.91 -18.45 -33.89
C LYS A 524 -27.76 -19.68 -33.53
N PRO A 525 -28.76 -19.57 -32.63
CA PRO A 525 -29.07 -18.42 -31.77
C PRO A 525 -27.90 -18.10 -30.83
N VAL A 526 -27.84 -16.87 -30.30
CA VAL A 526 -26.81 -16.47 -29.33
C VAL A 526 -26.85 -17.46 -28.16
N GLY A 527 -25.77 -18.23 -28.03
CA GLY A 527 -25.58 -19.17 -26.94
C GLY A 527 -24.84 -18.51 -25.78
N HIS A 528 -24.63 -19.28 -24.72
CA HIS A 528 -23.75 -18.91 -23.63
C HIS A 528 -22.63 -19.95 -23.54
N ASN A 529 -21.41 -19.49 -23.24
CA ASN A 529 -20.28 -20.35 -22.97
C ASN A 529 -19.58 -19.90 -21.69
N LEU A 530 -19.05 -20.89 -20.97
CA LEU A 530 -18.28 -20.68 -19.76
C LEU A 530 -16.81 -20.51 -20.16
N GLU A 531 -16.35 -19.26 -20.20
CA GLU A 531 -14.98 -18.91 -20.59
C GLU A 531 -13.96 -19.34 -19.53
N GLN A 532 -14.30 -19.12 -18.26
CA GLN A 532 -13.51 -19.50 -17.10
C GLN A 532 -14.35 -20.35 -16.15
N LEU A 533 -13.78 -21.48 -15.75
CA LEU A 533 -14.45 -22.51 -14.95
C LEU A 533 -13.70 -22.84 -13.66
N THR A 534 -12.65 -22.10 -13.31
CA THR A 534 -11.72 -22.46 -12.23
C THR A 534 -12.43 -22.81 -10.91
N TYR A 535 -13.41 -22.00 -10.47
CA TYR A 535 -14.16 -22.30 -9.25
C TYR A 535 -15.04 -23.55 -9.39
N LEU A 536 -15.75 -23.70 -10.51
CA LEU A 536 -16.59 -24.87 -10.76
C LEU A 536 -15.77 -26.16 -10.85
N GLU A 537 -14.59 -26.11 -11.47
CA GLU A 537 -13.64 -27.22 -11.50
C GLU A 537 -13.14 -27.55 -10.09
N TRP A 538 -12.82 -26.53 -9.29
CA TRP A 538 -12.44 -26.68 -7.88
C TRP A 538 -13.54 -27.36 -7.06
N VAL A 539 -14.80 -26.90 -7.16
CA VAL A 539 -15.96 -27.52 -6.48
C VAL A 539 -16.13 -28.99 -6.86
N ASN A 540 -15.73 -29.39 -8.07
CA ASN A 540 -15.81 -30.78 -8.55
C ASN A 540 -14.51 -31.57 -8.31
N SER A 541 -13.53 -30.98 -7.62
CA SER A 541 -12.21 -31.59 -7.40
C SER A 541 -12.10 -32.31 -6.06
N GLY A 542 -11.01 -33.05 -5.91
CA GLY A 542 -10.61 -33.63 -4.63
C GLY A 542 -10.11 -32.62 -3.59
N TYR A 543 -10.08 -31.32 -3.88
CA TYR A 543 -9.59 -30.26 -2.98
C TYR A 543 -10.69 -29.38 -2.40
N GLN A 544 -11.93 -29.48 -2.88
CA GLN A 544 -13.03 -28.65 -2.39
C GLN A 544 -13.28 -28.83 -0.89
N ASN A 545 -13.77 -27.76 -0.24
CA ASN A 545 -14.15 -27.77 1.16
C ASN A 545 -15.54 -27.17 1.44
N GLU A 546 -16.37 -27.00 0.42
CA GLU A 546 -17.74 -26.48 0.57
C GLU A 546 -18.78 -27.59 0.84
N PHE A 547 -18.49 -28.83 0.45
CA PHE A 547 -19.43 -29.95 0.52
C PHE A 547 -18.80 -31.18 1.19
N GLY A 548 -19.42 -31.67 2.27
CA GLY A 548 -18.96 -32.85 2.99
C GLY A 548 -17.62 -32.64 3.71
N ASN A 549 -17.02 -33.74 4.17
CA ASN A 549 -15.70 -33.71 4.82
C ASN A 549 -14.66 -34.28 3.85
N ASN A 550 -13.59 -33.53 3.61
CA ASN A 550 -12.55 -33.88 2.65
C ASN A 550 -11.17 -33.75 3.31
N SER A 551 -10.45 -34.85 3.45
CA SER A 551 -9.10 -34.86 4.06
C SER A 551 -8.04 -34.17 3.19
N ARG A 552 -8.34 -33.87 1.92
CA ARG A 552 -7.48 -33.13 0.99
C ARG A 552 -7.98 -31.70 0.75
N ALA A 553 -8.90 -31.21 1.57
CA ALA A 553 -9.47 -29.87 1.46
C ALA A 553 -8.37 -28.79 1.41
N GLN A 554 -8.43 -27.95 0.38
CA GLN A 554 -7.63 -26.74 0.20
C GLN A 554 -8.50 -25.69 -0.49
N THR A 555 -8.58 -24.51 0.10
CA THR A 555 -9.24 -23.34 -0.49
C THR A 555 -8.43 -22.76 -1.65
N CYS A 556 -9.04 -21.88 -2.45
CA CYS A 556 -8.29 -21.09 -3.43
C CYS A 556 -7.13 -20.31 -2.77
N GLN A 557 -7.32 -19.79 -1.56
CA GLN A 557 -6.28 -19.04 -0.84
C GLN A 557 -5.17 -19.95 -0.33
N ASP A 558 -5.46 -21.18 0.11
CA ASP A 558 -4.41 -22.12 0.54
C ASP A 558 -3.40 -22.41 -0.59
N CYS A 559 -3.87 -22.41 -1.85
CA CYS A 559 -3.03 -22.61 -3.03
C CYS A 559 -2.40 -21.32 -3.56
N HIS A 560 -3.19 -20.24 -3.67
CA HIS A 560 -2.80 -19.03 -4.39
C HIS A 560 -2.29 -17.89 -3.49
N MET A 561 -2.51 -17.96 -2.18
CA MET A 561 -2.15 -16.96 -1.18
C MET A 561 -1.49 -17.64 0.05
N PRO A 562 -0.44 -18.45 -0.16
CA PRO A 562 0.06 -19.35 0.87
C PRO A 562 0.57 -18.59 2.10
N GLY A 563 0.26 -19.04 3.32
CA GLY A 563 0.79 -18.48 4.58
C GLY A 563 2.28 -18.77 4.84
N LYS A 564 3.06 -19.07 3.81
CA LYS A 564 4.48 -19.46 3.87
C LYS A 564 5.22 -18.94 2.65
N TYR A 565 6.55 -18.91 2.73
CA TYR A 565 7.42 -18.48 1.62
C TYR A 565 8.68 -19.33 1.55
N SER A 566 9.14 -19.60 0.34
CA SER A 566 10.52 -19.98 0.08
C SER A 566 10.92 -19.33 -1.24
N ASN A 567 12.15 -18.85 -1.33
CA ASN A 567 12.67 -18.41 -2.63
C ASN A 567 13.18 -19.60 -3.45
N ALA A 568 13.26 -19.43 -4.78
CA ALA A 568 13.71 -20.50 -5.68
C ALA A 568 15.17 -20.92 -5.40
N ALA A 569 15.99 -19.98 -4.90
CA ALA A 569 17.38 -20.24 -4.53
C ALA A 569 17.55 -21.01 -3.20
N GLY A 570 16.50 -21.18 -2.39
CA GLY A 570 16.55 -21.82 -1.08
C GLY A 570 17.37 -21.05 -0.02
N THR A 571 17.64 -19.76 -0.24
CA THR A 571 18.41 -18.91 0.69
C THR A 571 17.54 -18.18 1.72
N LEU A 572 16.22 -18.15 1.51
CA LEU A 572 15.22 -17.65 2.46
C LEU A 572 14.00 -18.59 2.46
N THR A 573 13.69 -19.17 3.61
CA THR A 573 12.51 -20.01 3.83
C THR A 573 11.80 -19.58 5.10
N VAL A 574 10.50 -19.30 4.97
CA VAL A 574 9.58 -18.90 6.04
C VAL A 574 8.46 -19.96 6.10
N PRO A 575 8.51 -20.92 7.03
CA PRO A 575 7.57 -22.05 7.07
C PRO A 575 6.15 -21.64 7.43
N LEU A 576 6.00 -20.57 8.21
CA LEU A 576 4.73 -19.93 8.55
C LEU A 576 5.02 -18.43 8.74
N ILE A 577 4.27 -17.60 8.04
CA ILE A 577 4.36 -16.14 8.18
C ILE A 577 3.58 -15.74 9.43
N GLN A 578 4.26 -15.08 10.35
CA GLN A 578 3.72 -14.58 11.60
C GLN A 578 4.07 -13.10 11.74
N GLN A 579 3.07 -12.22 11.71
CA GLN A 579 3.32 -10.77 11.67
C GLN A 579 2.10 -9.94 12.07
N PRO A 580 2.29 -8.67 12.45
CA PRO A 580 1.23 -7.67 12.45
C PRO A 580 0.70 -7.43 11.02
N ILE A 581 -0.51 -6.89 10.91
CA ILE A 581 -1.15 -6.61 9.61
C ILE A 581 -1.15 -5.13 9.23
N ALA A 582 -0.77 -4.25 10.15
CA ALA A 582 -0.74 -2.81 9.95
C ALA A 582 0.37 -2.16 10.78
N THR A 583 0.91 -1.07 10.24
CA THR A 583 1.78 -0.14 10.94
C THR A 583 0.96 1.04 11.43
N VAL A 584 0.94 1.22 12.75
CA VAL A 584 0.35 2.40 13.41
C VAL A 584 1.26 2.83 14.57
N GLN A 585 1.06 4.03 15.10
CA GLN A 585 1.80 4.48 16.28
C GLN A 585 1.29 3.73 17.53
N ASP A 586 1.84 2.55 17.79
CA ASP A 586 1.57 1.69 18.94
C ASP A 586 2.73 1.72 19.98
N ASP A 587 2.88 0.67 20.79
CA ASP A 587 3.94 0.53 21.80
C ASP A 587 5.28 0.03 21.24
N GLN A 588 5.36 -0.29 19.95
CA GLN A 588 6.62 -0.58 19.27
C GLN A 588 7.31 0.68 18.74
N TYR A 589 6.61 1.82 18.75
CA TYR A 589 7.17 3.12 18.38
C TYR A 589 7.57 3.93 19.61
N PRO A 590 8.50 4.90 19.45
CA PRO A 590 8.82 5.83 20.52
C PRO A 590 7.55 6.48 21.09
N ALA A 591 7.47 6.60 22.42
CA ALA A 591 6.31 7.18 23.09
C ALA A 591 6.03 8.61 22.57
N VAL A 592 4.75 8.95 22.43
CA VAL A 592 4.28 10.29 22.05
C VAL A 592 3.17 10.74 22.99
N GLU A 593 3.03 12.04 23.20
CA GLU A 593 1.92 12.61 23.97
C GLU A 593 0.58 12.46 23.23
N TYR A 594 -0.52 12.34 23.98
CA TYR A 594 -1.89 12.30 23.44
C TYR A 594 -2.11 11.23 22.36
N ARG A 595 -1.43 10.08 22.49
CA ARG A 595 -1.78 8.86 21.77
C ARG A 595 -3.06 8.27 22.38
N LEU A 596 -3.88 7.65 21.55
CA LEU A 596 -4.98 6.80 22.00
C LEU A 596 -4.49 5.72 22.97
N ASP A 597 -5.41 5.25 23.81
CA ASP A 597 -5.16 4.12 24.70
C ASP A 597 -4.62 2.91 23.94
N GLN A 598 -3.69 2.18 24.56
CA GLN A 598 -3.01 1.04 23.94
C GLN A 598 -3.97 0.03 23.30
N ALA A 599 -5.08 -0.29 23.96
CA ALA A 599 -6.07 -1.24 23.46
C ALA A 599 -6.73 -0.82 22.12
N LYS A 600 -6.69 0.47 21.78
CA LYS A 600 -7.26 1.03 20.55
C LYS A 600 -6.26 1.14 19.40
N VAL A 601 -4.99 0.85 19.64
CA VAL A 601 -3.94 0.99 18.60
C VAL A 601 -2.97 -0.19 18.54
N GLN A 602 -3.04 -1.12 19.49
CA GLN A 602 -2.16 -2.29 19.52
C GLN A 602 -2.50 -3.29 18.40
N VAL A 603 -1.81 -3.17 17.27
CA VAL A 603 -1.92 -4.14 16.19
C VAL A 603 -1.31 -5.46 16.64
N ARG A 604 -2.17 -6.47 16.78
CA ARG A 604 -1.73 -7.77 17.30
C ARG A 604 -0.83 -8.48 16.30
N PHE A 605 0.27 -9.02 16.80
CA PHE A 605 1.05 -10.03 16.10
C PHE A 605 0.18 -11.26 15.82
N ARG A 606 0.13 -11.71 14.58
CA ARG A 606 -0.64 -12.89 14.17
C ARG A 606 0.26 -14.11 14.18
N ASP A 607 0.04 -15.00 15.13
CA ASP A 607 0.69 -16.30 15.22
C ASP A 607 0.17 -17.30 14.18
N SER A 608 -1.05 -17.07 13.66
CA SER A 608 -1.69 -17.86 12.61
C SER A 608 -2.73 -17.03 11.84
N GLY A 609 -3.21 -17.58 10.71
CA GLY A 609 -4.31 -17.01 9.93
C GLY A 609 -3.94 -15.85 9.00
N PHE A 610 -2.71 -15.33 9.07
CA PHE A 610 -2.19 -14.45 8.03
C PHE A 610 -1.95 -15.24 6.74
N VAL A 611 -2.41 -14.69 5.62
CA VAL A 611 -2.17 -15.22 4.28
C VAL A 611 -1.46 -14.16 3.45
N ARG A 612 -0.55 -14.60 2.59
CA ARG A 612 0.15 -13.70 1.66
C ARG A 612 -0.84 -13.02 0.75
N HIS A 613 -0.57 -11.77 0.42
CA HIS A 613 -1.34 -11.02 -0.58
C HIS A 613 -0.67 -11.09 -1.95
N GLN A 614 0.17 -12.09 -2.18
CA GLN A 614 0.67 -12.44 -3.50
C GLN A 614 -0.29 -13.46 -4.11
N PHE A 615 -1.33 -13.04 -4.85
CA PHE A 615 -2.14 -14.00 -5.62
C PHE A 615 -1.31 -14.62 -6.74
N GLN A 616 -0.85 -15.85 -6.54
CA GLN A 616 0.00 -16.55 -7.50
C GLN A 616 -0.85 -17.27 -8.54
N GLY A 617 -0.50 -17.19 -9.83
CA GLY A 617 -1.39 -17.72 -10.89
C GLY A 617 -0.70 -17.97 -12.23
N LEU A 618 0.47 -18.63 -12.21
CA LEU A 618 1.30 -19.09 -13.37
C LEU A 618 1.36 -18.18 -14.61
N ASN A 619 1.13 -16.88 -14.47
CA ASN A 619 1.26 -15.92 -15.55
C ASN A 619 2.54 -15.10 -15.36
N ILE A 620 3.68 -15.79 -15.29
CA ILE A 620 5.00 -15.16 -15.14
C ILE A 620 5.23 -14.17 -16.28
N PHE A 621 4.82 -14.52 -17.51
CA PHE A 621 4.93 -13.65 -18.68
C PHE A 621 4.29 -12.27 -18.49
N LEU A 622 3.19 -12.16 -17.74
CA LEU A 622 2.62 -10.86 -17.40
C LEU A 622 3.62 -10.03 -16.60
N LEU A 623 4.19 -10.59 -15.53
CA LEU A 623 5.15 -9.88 -14.67
C LEU A 623 6.45 -9.55 -15.42
N GLU A 624 6.91 -10.44 -16.30
CA GLU A 624 8.05 -10.19 -17.17
C GLU A 624 7.79 -9.02 -18.13
N MET A 625 6.57 -8.87 -18.68
CA MET A 625 6.22 -7.67 -19.46
C MET A 625 6.28 -6.38 -18.63
N PHE A 626 6.11 -6.44 -17.30
CA PHE A 626 6.38 -5.28 -16.46
C PHE A 626 7.88 -5.08 -16.25
N SER A 627 8.62 -6.15 -15.94
CA SER A 627 10.06 -6.14 -15.62
C SER A 627 10.94 -5.74 -16.83
N GLU A 628 10.76 -6.39 -17.99
CA GLU A 628 11.58 -6.21 -19.19
C GLU A 628 11.57 -4.77 -19.73
N PHE A 629 10.45 -4.05 -19.55
CA PHE A 629 10.28 -2.68 -20.03
C PHE A 629 10.49 -1.62 -18.94
N MET A 630 11.03 -1.99 -17.77
CA MET A 630 11.45 -1.03 -16.75
C MET A 630 12.64 -0.20 -17.23
N LYS A 631 12.61 1.10 -16.92
CA LYS A 631 13.68 2.07 -17.16
C LYS A 631 14.28 2.51 -15.83
N ASP A 632 15.60 2.60 -15.78
CA ASP A 632 16.31 3.13 -14.62
C ASP A 632 16.00 4.62 -14.41
N TYR A 633 15.83 5.00 -13.15
CA TYR A 633 15.82 6.40 -12.70
C TYR A 633 16.78 6.56 -11.53
N LYS A 634 17.99 7.04 -11.82
CA LYS A 634 19.05 7.18 -10.81
C LYS A 634 19.02 8.57 -10.17
N THR A 635 18.76 8.61 -8.87
CA THR A 635 18.85 9.86 -8.07
C THR A 635 20.24 10.04 -7.47
N SER A 636 21.00 8.96 -7.32
CA SER A 636 22.41 8.95 -6.90
C SER A 636 23.08 7.66 -7.42
N PRO A 637 24.41 7.51 -7.32
CA PRO A 637 25.11 6.29 -7.74
C PRO A 637 24.53 5.00 -7.14
N ASP A 638 24.04 5.08 -5.89
CA ASP A 638 23.57 3.93 -5.11
C ASP A 638 22.03 3.84 -5.01
N LYS A 639 21.29 4.79 -5.60
CA LYS A 639 19.81 4.82 -5.55
C LYS A 639 19.19 4.88 -6.95
N ASN A 640 18.45 3.83 -7.29
CA ASN A 640 17.72 3.68 -8.53
C ASN A 640 16.24 3.38 -8.22
N PHE A 641 15.33 4.02 -8.95
CA PHE A 641 13.89 3.82 -8.85
C PHE A 641 13.32 3.43 -10.22
N PRO A 642 13.39 2.15 -10.61
CA PRO A 642 12.92 1.72 -11.92
C PRO A 642 11.43 2.00 -12.13
N TYR A 643 11.05 2.32 -13.36
CA TYR A 643 9.66 2.61 -13.72
C TYR A 643 9.33 2.13 -15.13
N ASN A 644 8.06 1.83 -15.38
CA ASN A 644 7.55 1.45 -16.70
C ASN A 644 6.65 2.58 -17.21
N ASP A 645 7.06 3.28 -18.26
CA ASP A 645 6.31 4.43 -18.80
C ASP A 645 5.18 4.05 -19.75
N VAL A 646 5.15 2.81 -20.25
CA VAL A 646 4.05 2.32 -21.09
C VAL A 646 2.87 1.92 -20.21
N LEU A 647 3.16 1.20 -19.13
CA LEU A 647 2.15 0.68 -18.19
C LEU A 647 1.95 1.62 -16.99
N GLY A 648 2.75 2.68 -16.86
CA GLY A 648 2.55 3.78 -15.91
C GLY A 648 2.75 3.41 -14.44
N VAL A 649 3.77 2.62 -14.10
CA VAL A 649 4.00 2.14 -12.72
C VAL A 649 5.46 2.27 -12.30
N ARG A 650 5.71 2.54 -11.01
CA ARG A 650 7.05 2.45 -10.39
C ARG A 650 7.30 1.04 -9.85
N GLN A 651 8.56 0.61 -9.77
CA GLN A 651 8.88 -0.71 -9.23
C GLN A 651 8.80 -0.77 -7.70
N ASN A 652 9.28 0.27 -7.00
CA ASN A 652 9.43 0.25 -5.54
C ASN A 652 8.12 0.40 -4.76
N ASP A 653 7.99 -0.32 -3.64
CA ASP A 653 7.13 0.11 -2.54
C ASP A 653 7.73 1.39 -1.93
N TYR A 654 6.94 2.46 -1.88
CA TYR A 654 7.39 3.76 -1.40
C TYR A 654 7.78 3.71 0.08
N MET A 655 7.11 2.87 0.87
CA MET A 655 7.35 2.80 2.32
C MET A 655 8.62 2.01 2.67
N LEU A 656 8.91 0.95 1.91
CA LEU A 656 10.09 0.11 2.09
C LEU A 656 11.31 0.68 1.36
N THR A 657 11.10 1.37 0.24
CA THR A 657 12.14 1.99 -0.63
C THR A 657 13.18 1.01 -1.20
N VAL A 658 12.89 -0.30 -1.15
CA VAL A 658 13.69 -1.36 -1.78
C VAL A 658 12.95 -1.88 -3.03
N ASN A 659 13.67 -2.10 -4.13
CA ASN A 659 13.12 -2.63 -5.39
C ASN A 659 12.94 -4.16 -5.34
N ALA A 660 12.32 -4.69 -4.28
CA ALA A 660 12.25 -6.13 -4.05
C ALA A 660 10.95 -6.79 -4.50
N ASP A 661 9.84 -6.05 -4.54
CA ASP A 661 8.52 -6.68 -4.63
C ASP A 661 8.27 -7.41 -5.96
N LEU A 662 8.56 -6.77 -7.11
CA LEU A 662 8.39 -7.41 -8.43
C LEU A 662 9.32 -8.62 -8.63
N PRO A 663 10.64 -8.53 -8.36
CA PRO A 663 11.51 -9.71 -8.43
C PRO A 663 11.08 -10.84 -7.48
N ASN A 664 10.64 -10.50 -6.28
CA ASN A 664 10.13 -11.49 -5.32
C ASN A 664 8.81 -12.12 -5.78
N ALA A 665 7.95 -11.35 -6.46
CA ALA A 665 6.73 -11.86 -7.08
C ALA A 665 7.06 -12.88 -8.19
N ILE A 666 8.01 -12.55 -9.07
CA ILE A 666 8.48 -13.46 -10.14
C ILE A 666 9.08 -14.73 -9.54
N ASP A 667 9.99 -14.60 -8.57
CA ASP A 667 10.60 -15.73 -7.85
C ASP A 667 9.55 -16.64 -7.18
N ALA A 668 8.55 -16.05 -6.51
CA ALA A 668 7.46 -16.82 -5.91
C ALA A 668 6.62 -17.59 -6.94
N PHE A 669 6.41 -17.04 -8.14
CA PHE A 669 5.71 -17.75 -9.20
C PHE A 669 6.54 -18.90 -9.77
N VAL A 670 7.86 -18.71 -9.91
CA VAL A 670 8.78 -19.77 -10.34
C VAL A 670 8.81 -20.89 -9.31
N GLU A 671 8.93 -20.58 -8.02
CA GLU A 671 8.89 -21.56 -6.94
C GLU A 671 7.57 -22.34 -6.94
N GLN A 672 6.44 -21.64 -7.06
CA GLN A 672 5.11 -22.27 -7.13
C GLN A 672 5.03 -23.24 -8.32
N ALA A 673 5.47 -22.80 -9.50
CA ALA A 673 5.46 -23.60 -10.72
C ALA A 673 6.29 -24.88 -10.60
N GLN A 674 7.48 -24.78 -9.99
CA GLN A 674 8.42 -25.89 -9.83
C GLN A 674 7.95 -26.91 -8.80
N ASN A 675 7.37 -26.47 -7.68
CA ASN A 675 7.17 -27.34 -6.53
C ASN A 675 5.70 -27.74 -6.29
N THR A 676 4.74 -26.87 -6.62
CA THR A 676 3.37 -27.00 -6.10
C THR A 676 2.30 -27.24 -7.17
N THR A 677 2.52 -26.82 -8.42
CA THR A 677 1.48 -26.87 -9.46
C THR A 677 1.27 -28.26 -10.07
N ALA A 678 2.34 -28.94 -10.45
CA ALA A 678 2.30 -30.26 -11.08
C ALA A 678 3.55 -31.06 -10.71
N SER A 679 3.52 -32.38 -10.93
CA SER A 679 4.75 -33.19 -10.96
C SER A 679 4.90 -33.86 -12.32
N ILE A 680 6.11 -33.83 -12.87
CA ILE A 680 6.46 -34.46 -14.13
C ILE A 680 7.35 -35.67 -13.83
N ALA A 681 6.98 -36.84 -14.36
CA ALA A 681 7.78 -38.05 -14.30
C ALA A 681 8.03 -38.56 -15.72
N VAL A 682 9.27 -38.89 -16.03
CA VAL A 682 9.68 -39.44 -17.34
C VAL A 682 10.08 -40.89 -17.14
N THR A 683 9.50 -41.81 -17.92
CA THR A 683 9.93 -43.21 -17.88
C THR A 683 11.36 -43.35 -18.39
N PRO A 684 12.09 -44.43 -18.01
CA PRO A 684 13.39 -44.71 -18.62
C PRO A 684 13.32 -44.61 -20.15
N ILE A 685 14.25 -43.86 -20.73
CA ILE A 685 14.33 -43.67 -22.17
C ILE A 685 14.61 -45.04 -22.81
N SER A 686 13.84 -45.36 -23.84
CA SER A 686 14.07 -46.54 -24.67
C SER A 686 14.48 -46.10 -26.07
N THR A 687 15.29 -46.92 -26.73
CA THR A 687 15.64 -46.75 -28.14
C THR A 687 14.71 -47.60 -28.99
N ASP A 688 13.94 -46.98 -29.88
CA ASP A 688 13.20 -47.67 -30.93
C ASP A 688 13.72 -47.19 -32.29
N LYS A 689 14.52 -48.04 -32.95
CA LYS A 689 15.29 -47.69 -34.16
C LYS A 689 16.19 -46.47 -33.89
N ASP A 690 16.07 -45.42 -34.70
CA ASP A 690 16.84 -44.18 -34.62
C ASP A 690 16.12 -43.10 -33.77
N LYS A 691 15.22 -43.49 -32.86
CA LYS A 691 14.49 -42.56 -31.98
C LYS A 691 14.69 -42.89 -30.51
N LEU A 692 14.81 -41.84 -29.70
CA LEU A 692 14.62 -41.89 -28.25
C LEU A 692 13.12 -41.79 -27.95
N VAL A 693 12.60 -42.73 -27.16
CA VAL A 693 11.19 -42.79 -26.76
C VAL A 693 11.10 -42.80 -25.24
N ALA A 694 10.34 -41.85 -24.69
CA ALA A 694 10.01 -41.79 -23.27
C ALA A 694 8.53 -41.42 -23.09
N ASN A 695 7.89 -42.02 -22.08
CA ASN A 695 6.55 -41.62 -21.66
C ASN A 695 6.68 -40.54 -20.58
N VAL A 696 5.97 -39.44 -20.77
CA VAL A 696 5.91 -38.33 -19.81
C VAL A 696 4.57 -38.39 -19.09
N THR A 697 4.60 -38.50 -17.77
CA THR A 697 3.42 -38.44 -16.90
C THR A 697 3.39 -37.09 -16.20
N VAL A 698 2.30 -36.35 -16.39
CA VAL A 698 2.04 -35.09 -15.68
C VAL A 698 0.93 -35.32 -14.67
N THR A 699 1.24 -35.17 -13.38
CA THR A 699 0.26 -35.24 -12.31
C THR A 699 -0.15 -33.83 -11.92
N ASN A 700 -1.42 -33.50 -12.14
CA ASN A 700 -1.99 -32.23 -11.72
C ASN A 700 -2.13 -32.20 -10.18
N LYS A 701 -1.60 -31.16 -9.55
CA LYS A 701 -1.73 -30.93 -8.10
C LYS A 701 -2.69 -29.77 -7.77
N THR A 702 -3.32 -29.17 -8.78
CA THR A 702 -4.30 -28.11 -8.58
C THR A 702 -5.71 -28.69 -8.45
N GLY A 703 -6.61 -27.91 -7.84
CA GLY A 703 -8.03 -28.23 -7.77
C GLY A 703 -8.81 -27.97 -9.07
N HIS A 704 -8.16 -27.51 -10.14
CA HIS A 704 -8.82 -27.16 -11.39
C HIS A 704 -8.05 -27.76 -12.57
N ARG A 705 -8.47 -27.53 -13.82
CA ARG A 705 -7.68 -27.98 -14.97
C ARG A 705 -6.29 -27.33 -14.96
N PHE A 706 -5.26 -28.10 -15.31
CA PHE A 706 -3.91 -27.59 -15.52
C PHE A 706 -3.73 -27.21 -17.01
N PRO A 707 -3.15 -26.05 -17.32
CA PRO A 707 -2.57 -25.05 -16.41
C PRO A 707 -3.56 -24.10 -15.73
N SER A 708 -4.81 -24.05 -16.21
CA SER A 708 -5.85 -23.20 -15.63
C SER A 708 -7.23 -23.67 -16.07
N GLY A 709 -8.28 -23.28 -15.34
CA GLY A 709 -9.68 -23.39 -15.77
C GLY A 709 -10.08 -22.41 -16.89
N VAL A 710 -9.10 -21.89 -17.64
CA VAL A 710 -9.26 -20.89 -18.71
C VAL A 710 -8.84 -21.54 -20.02
N GLY A 711 -9.76 -21.63 -20.99
CA GLY A 711 -9.61 -22.50 -22.18
C GLY A 711 -8.45 -22.14 -23.14
N PHE A 712 -7.91 -20.94 -23.06
CA PHE A 712 -6.82 -20.47 -23.94
C PHE A 712 -5.43 -20.51 -23.29
N ARG A 713 -5.32 -20.75 -21.98
CA ARG A 713 -4.01 -20.88 -21.33
C ARG A 713 -3.32 -22.18 -21.76
N ARG A 714 -2.00 -22.13 -21.90
CA ARG A 714 -1.15 -23.25 -22.36
C ARG A 714 0.00 -23.44 -21.39
N ALA A 715 0.38 -24.69 -21.17
CA ALA A 715 1.62 -25.05 -20.50
C ALA A 715 2.47 -25.82 -21.50
N PHE A 716 3.77 -25.56 -21.48
CA PHE A 716 4.73 -26.22 -22.34
C PHE A 716 5.65 -27.07 -21.46
N ILE A 717 5.99 -28.26 -21.94
CA ILE A 717 7.01 -29.11 -21.34
C ILE A 717 8.18 -29.05 -22.29
N GLU A 718 9.30 -28.52 -21.80
CA GLU A 718 10.56 -28.54 -22.53
C GLU A 718 11.26 -29.88 -22.30
N PHE A 719 11.81 -30.44 -23.38
CA PHE A 719 12.61 -31.65 -23.33
C PHE A 719 13.96 -31.36 -23.97
N GLU A 720 15.01 -31.38 -23.16
CA GLU A 720 16.38 -31.21 -23.61
C GLU A 720 17.08 -32.58 -23.66
N ALA A 721 17.63 -32.90 -24.83
CA ALA A 721 18.55 -34.02 -24.98
C ALA A 721 19.98 -33.47 -24.92
N ILE A 722 20.71 -33.82 -23.86
CA ILE A 722 22.07 -33.36 -23.57
C ILE A 722 23.03 -34.53 -23.81
N ASP A 723 24.19 -34.27 -24.42
CA ASP A 723 25.20 -35.30 -24.76
C ASP A 723 26.13 -35.70 -23.60
#